data_AF-C7R560-F1
#
_entry.id   AF-C7R560-F1
#
_cell.length_a   1.000
_cell.length_b   1.000
_cell.length_c   1.000
_cell.angle_alpha   90.00
_cell.angle_beta   90.00
_cell.angle_gamma   90.00
#
_symmetry.space_group_name_H-M   'P 1'
#
loop_
_entity.id
_entity.type
_entity.pdbx_description
1 polymer ?
#
loop_
_entity_poly.entity_id
_entity_poly.type
_entity_poly.pdbx_seq_one_letter_code
_entity_poly.pdbx_strand_id
1 'polypeptide(L)'
;MAKKLHTMTQGWRRQKTHASHPRKAHRGSSIGSFTLVCALLTGALTSVPAVSAVAAQAATSPGAGLLATAVNDTCVSGTWSTDPAVKMFPEQHTTEHFSFRWKSSEVSKTDVQAAGKALEEIWAQFMAEPIAFPEPHCDSATKRRVNVEIDPSYALTGGVTSEGAMGMWIGSGALKDRWGLAHELTHALQGSTKAFRDSPYVGWLWESHANWMTHQLPEFRTNPHCSELFANHTSLYYGSTRNNYCNWQFWEHLKVTYGSDTVQGLWANAPKQGAANYRDADPFSVLMEQQGWSLERLNDEFGLWAMKNVLWDYGTNTYRQAYGGYDNLTGDRTLRVTPMTPVEGVTGRYAVPFEAAPQRWGYNTVRLTPDSGATSVTVGFRGIVQDTAATSTLPGFANEPATVGSPHSGWRWGVVVEGADGKARYSELQKSVSGSVTVPLRSGDRGVYLTVLAAPTAQQKIAHNQPFYSIYRYPWTIDVAGAKPTEPTKPAGKKHPNGGGWVANGANVAATAFVGPNACVLGGTVSGQARIEDHATVMSGTVTDKAIVRGVSLIRGQATISGNAVVNTTFRGVGAFQSRITVSGNAQIHGDNELWPTSINSGVWYGFVDDNTLSSHPMRQLSAPVAEVTRRPSTADLAAVAPASTPAPTTEPTGEATTAPTAEPTVEPTAEPTAEPSSPPATPAPNPAPTNPTPTNPVPAPVPVPSPQPDAGDPVVGSTVTVASYNYPERSVRHQHYVGRIDATRDSEDWQWKKVTGLAPGGGGTVSFESVNFPGYFLVAVGRDVKLLRNDGTTGFARSATFTQVNGLADASALSFESLAAPGRYLRHYGFQLYVDPVFTPVARADATWRVMN
;
A
#
# COMPACT_ATOMS: atom_id res chain seq x y z
N MET A 1 8.29 -4.95 -9.37
CA MET A 1 7.29 -3.87 -9.18
C MET A 1 7.81 -2.74 -8.31
N ALA A 2 7.94 -2.85 -6.98
CA ALA A 2 8.22 -1.70 -6.09
C ALA A 2 9.41 -0.78 -6.50
N LYS A 3 10.50 -1.31 -7.10
CA LYS A 3 11.59 -0.44 -7.60
C LYS A 3 11.28 0.36 -8.89
N LYS A 4 10.25 0.02 -9.69
CA LYS A 4 9.77 0.88 -10.80
C LYS A 4 9.22 2.21 -10.24
N LEU A 5 8.38 2.13 -9.20
CA LEU A 5 7.68 3.27 -8.56
C LEU A 5 8.65 4.36 -8.07
N HIS A 6 9.82 4.00 -7.54
CA HIS A 6 10.71 5.01 -6.94
C HIS A 6 11.45 5.86 -7.99
N THR A 7 11.73 5.32 -9.18
CA THR A 7 12.49 6.03 -10.23
C THR A 7 11.81 7.33 -10.68
N MET A 8 10.47 7.34 -10.73
CA MET A 8 9.68 8.55 -11.03
C MET A 8 9.92 9.67 -10.01
N THR A 9 9.99 9.35 -8.71
CA THR A 9 10.13 10.35 -7.63
C THR A 9 11.43 11.15 -7.68
N GLN A 10 12.49 10.62 -8.31
CA GLN A 10 13.77 11.31 -8.50
C GLN A 10 13.68 12.45 -9.55
N GLY A 11 12.81 12.32 -10.56
CA GLY A 11 12.64 13.34 -11.61
C GLY A 11 12.22 14.69 -11.04
N TRP A 12 11.26 14.69 -10.11
CA TRP A 12 10.69 15.91 -9.53
C TRP A 12 11.66 16.71 -8.64
N ARG A 13 12.76 16.11 -8.17
CA ARG A 13 13.79 16.83 -7.42
C ARG A 13 14.77 17.62 -8.31
N ARG A 14 15.01 17.19 -9.56
CA ARG A 14 16.04 17.80 -10.42
C ARG A 14 15.66 19.16 -11.04
N GLN A 15 14.37 19.53 -11.05
CA GLN A 15 13.93 20.83 -11.60
C GLN A 15 14.02 22.01 -10.62
N LYS A 16 14.30 21.80 -9.32
CA LYS A 16 14.19 22.87 -8.30
C LYS A 16 15.46 23.71 -8.04
N THR A 17 16.57 23.47 -8.74
CA THR A 17 17.88 24.11 -8.44
C THR A 17 18.19 25.40 -9.19
N HIS A 18 17.28 25.95 -10.01
CA HIS A 18 17.53 27.17 -10.80
C HIS A 18 16.40 28.23 -10.72
N ALA A 19 16.26 28.90 -9.58
CA ALA A 19 15.84 30.31 -9.48
C ALA A 19 16.03 30.83 -8.03
N SER A 20 16.72 31.96 -7.84
CA SER A 20 16.90 32.56 -6.50
C SER A 20 17.05 34.09 -6.49
N HIS A 21 15.97 34.78 -6.07
CA HIS A 21 15.94 36.16 -5.55
C HIS A 21 16.33 37.32 -6.51
N PRO A 22 16.01 38.60 -6.17
CA PRO A 22 15.25 39.13 -5.04
C PRO A 22 13.96 39.92 -5.45
N ARG A 23 13.32 40.57 -4.46
CA ARG A 23 11.99 41.22 -4.55
C ARG A 23 12.08 42.72 -4.89
N LYS A 24 10.99 43.28 -5.45
CA LYS A 24 10.46 44.64 -5.15
C LYS A 24 8.92 44.59 -5.10
N ALA A 25 8.27 45.57 -4.47
CA ALA A 25 6.85 45.56 -4.13
C ALA A 25 6.15 46.91 -4.42
N HIS A 26 4.83 46.91 -4.58
CA HIS A 26 3.95 48.10 -4.51
C HIS A 26 2.55 47.74 -3.96
N ARG A 27 1.70 48.77 -3.71
CA ARG A 27 0.41 48.70 -2.98
C ARG A 27 -0.78 49.16 -3.84
N GLY A 28 -1.99 48.70 -3.48
CA GLY A 28 -3.33 49.12 -3.98
C GLY A 28 -4.29 47.92 -3.88
N SER A 29 -5.44 47.89 -3.20
CA SER A 29 -6.54 48.86 -2.96
C SER A 29 -7.37 49.12 -4.23
N SER A 30 -8.72 49.00 -4.26
CA SER A 30 -9.69 48.52 -3.26
C SER A 30 -11.13 48.51 -3.80
N ILE A 31 -11.95 47.52 -3.40
CA ILE A 31 -13.44 47.53 -3.25
C ILE A 31 -14.31 47.88 -4.49
N GLY A 32 -15.33 47.05 -4.73
CA GLY A 32 -16.48 47.38 -5.60
C GLY A 32 -17.57 46.31 -5.52
N SER A 33 -18.69 46.61 -4.86
CA SER A 33 -19.83 45.68 -4.63
C SER A 33 -21.03 46.03 -5.50
N PHE A 34 -21.83 45.04 -5.91
CA PHE A 34 -23.16 45.25 -6.49
C PHE A 34 -24.14 44.12 -6.13
N THR A 35 -25.42 44.45 -6.02
CA THR A 35 -26.51 43.58 -5.53
C THR A 35 -27.83 43.90 -6.24
N LEU A 36 -28.56 42.90 -6.74
CA LEU A 36 -30.02 42.89 -7.03
C LEU A 36 -30.42 41.42 -7.33
N VAL A 37 -31.21 40.71 -6.50
CA VAL A 37 -32.69 40.71 -6.33
C VAL A 37 -33.43 39.78 -7.32
N CYS A 38 -34.47 39.12 -6.79
CA CYS A 38 -35.13 37.92 -7.31
C CYS A 38 -36.18 38.14 -8.42
N ALA A 39 -36.60 37.03 -9.03
CA ALA A 39 -37.97 36.82 -9.49
C ALA A 39 -38.49 35.44 -9.02
N LEU A 40 -39.78 35.33 -8.73
CA LEU A 40 -40.48 34.11 -8.29
C LEU A 40 -41.59 33.76 -9.29
N LEU A 41 -41.96 32.47 -9.37
CA LEU A 41 -43.24 32.04 -9.95
C LEU A 41 -43.73 30.76 -9.28
N THR A 42 -45.06 30.61 -9.15
CA THR A 42 -45.72 29.64 -8.27
C THR A 42 -46.85 28.89 -8.98
N GLY A 43 -47.03 27.60 -8.64
CA GLY A 43 -48.20 26.78 -9.01
C GLY A 43 -48.43 25.70 -7.95
N ALA A 44 -49.68 25.30 -7.71
CA ALA A 44 -50.05 24.46 -6.57
C ALA A 44 -51.35 23.65 -6.79
N LEU A 45 -51.65 22.75 -5.83
CA LEU A 45 -52.86 21.90 -5.70
C LEU A 45 -52.93 20.71 -6.70
N THR A 46 -53.55 19.56 -6.41
CA THR A 46 -54.43 19.12 -5.30
C THR A 46 -54.01 17.75 -4.69
N SER A 47 -54.70 17.27 -3.66
CA SER A 47 -54.39 16.02 -2.93
C SER A 47 -55.63 15.23 -2.48
N VAL A 48 -55.62 13.90 -2.63
CA VAL A 48 -56.33 12.89 -1.78
C VAL A 48 -55.69 11.48 -1.96
N PRO A 49 -55.86 10.51 -1.03
CA PRO A 49 -54.95 9.36 -0.88
C PRO A 49 -55.58 7.96 -1.13
N ALA A 50 -54.78 6.87 -1.09
CA ALA A 50 -54.82 5.85 0.00
C ALA A 50 -54.08 4.50 -0.28
N VAL A 51 -53.73 3.80 0.82
CA VAL A 51 -53.39 2.35 1.00
C VAL A 51 -52.13 1.71 0.36
N SER A 52 -51.14 1.46 1.23
CA SER A 52 -50.25 0.28 1.39
C SER A 52 -49.62 -0.46 0.19
N ALA A 53 -48.28 -0.40 0.13
CA ALA A 53 -47.42 -1.57 -0.15
C ALA A 53 -46.05 -1.41 0.55
N VAL A 54 -45.54 -2.46 1.20
CA VAL A 54 -44.18 -2.46 1.76
C VAL A 54 -43.20 -2.88 0.66
N ALA A 55 -42.58 -1.90 0.02
CA ALA A 55 -41.50 -2.10 -0.95
C ALA A 55 -40.16 -1.63 -0.36
N ALA A 56 -39.07 -2.31 -0.73
CA ALA A 56 -37.74 -1.94 -0.27
C ALA A 56 -37.35 -0.54 -0.79
N GLN A 57 -37.00 0.38 0.12
CA GLN A 57 -36.46 1.68 -0.25
C GLN A 57 -35.08 1.52 -0.87
N ALA A 58 -35.03 1.48 -2.21
CA ALA A 58 -33.86 1.98 -2.92
C ALA A 58 -33.70 3.45 -2.55
N ALA A 59 -32.52 3.84 -2.06
CA ALA A 59 -32.28 5.21 -1.59
C ALA A 59 -32.40 6.20 -2.77
N THR A 60 -33.49 6.96 -2.81
CA THR A 60 -33.73 8.00 -3.82
C THR A 60 -32.83 9.21 -3.52
N SER A 61 -31.75 9.35 -4.27
CA SER A 61 -30.73 10.39 -4.09
C SER A 61 -31.32 11.81 -4.10
N PRO A 62 -31.31 12.56 -2.98
CA PRO A 62 -31.73 13.95 -2.96
C PRO A 62 -30.56 14.82 -3.43
N GLY A 63 -30.37 14.92 -4.74
CA GLY A 63 -29.19 15.60 -5.29
C GLY A 63 -29.03 15.52 -6.81
N ALA A 64 -30.10 15.72 -7.59
CA ALA A 64 -30.01 15.88 -9.04
C ALA A 64 -29.47 17.29 -9.42
N GLY A 65 -28.29 17.65 -8.91
CA GLY A 65 -27.57 18.85 -9.32
C GLY A 65 -26.93 18.62 -10.68
N LEU A 66 -27.36 19.39 -11.69
CA LEU A 66 -26.78 19.53 -13.04
C LEU A 66 -25.91 18.34 -13.49
N LEU A 67 -26.55 17.33 -14.09
CA LEU A 67 -25.85 16.38 -14.96
C LEU A 67 -25.12 17.17 -16.05
N ALA A 68 -23.80 17.15 -16.03
CA ALA A 68 -23.01 17.73 -17.10
C ALA A 68 -23.26 16.94 -18.39
N THR A 69 -23.42 17.63 -19.51
CA THR A 69 -23.22 17.03 -20.83
C THR A 69 -21.74 16.69 -20.97
N ALA A 70 -21.42 15.52 -21.51
CA ALA A 70 -20.05 15.03 -21.65
C ALA A 70 -19.12 16.14 -22.18
N VAL A 71 -18.12 16.50 -21.38
CA VAL A 71 -17.36 17.77 -21.52
C VAL A 71 -16.83 17.97 -22.95
N ASN A 72 -16.43 16.87 -23.59
CA ASN A 72 -15.76 16.88 -24.89
C ASN A 72 -16.68 17.19 -26.09
N ASP A 73 -18.00 16.95 -25.98
CA ASP A 73 -18.97 17.27 -27.05
C ASP A 73 -19.15 18.78 -27.28
N THR A 74 -18.60 19.61 -26.39
CA THR A 74 -18.64 21.08 -26.47
C THR A 74 -17.33 21.72 -26.96
N CYS A 75 -16.30 20.91 -27.24
CA CYS A 75 -14.97 21.43 -27.60
C CYS A 75 -14.91 22.05 -29.01
N VAL A 76 -14.20 23.15 -29.12
CA VAL A 76 -13.91 23.85 -30.38
C VAL A 76 -13.07 22.93 -31.26
N SER A 77 -13.64 22.49 -32.39
CA SER A 77 -12.91 21.71 -33.40
C SER A 77 -11.67 22.48 -33.88
N GLY A 78 -10.54 21.78 -34.01
CA GLY A 78 -9.25 22.44 -34.23
C GLY A 78 -8.20 21.53 -34.83
N THR A 79 -7.08 22.11 -35.25
CA THR A 79 -5.96 21.37 -35.81
C THR A 79 -4.94 21.04 -34.74
N TRP A 80 -4.66 19.75 -34.55
CA TRP A 80 -3.55 19.29 -33.73
C TRP A 80 -2.22 19.62 -34.40
N SER A 81 -1.40 20.40 -33.69
CA SER A 81 -0.13 20.92 -34.15
C SER A 81 0.98 20.54 -33.19
N THR A 82 2.17 20.29 -33.70
CA THR A 82 3.37 20.13 -32.89
C THR A 82 3.73 21.46 -32.25
N ASP A 83 4.05 21.48 -30.95
CA ASP A 83 4.44 22.72 -30.28
C ASP A 83 5.91 23.09 -30.61
N PRO A 84 6.16 24.25 -31.27
CA PRO A 84 7.50 24.67 -31.66
C PRO A 84 8.33 25.28 -30.52
N ALA A 85 7.73 25.53 -29.35
CA ALA A 85 8.47 26.03 -28.18
C ALA A 85 9.23 24.93 -27.44
N VAL A 86 8.76 23.68 -27.54
CA VAL A 86 9.25 22.53 -26.75
C VAL A 86 10.64 22.09 -27.20
N LYS A 87 11.58 22.06 -26.25
CA LYS A 87 13.01 21.82 -26.50
C LYS A 87 13.36 20.34 -26.33
N MET A 88 13.07 19.58 -27.38
CA MET A 88 13.34 18.13 -27.50
C MET A 88 14.12 17.84 -28.79
N PHE A 89 14.46 16.57 -29.05
CA PHE A 89 15.02 16.15 -30.35
C PHE A 89 14.12 16.52 -31.55
N PRO A 90 14.65 16.61 -32.78
CA PRO A 90 13.84 16.89 -33.97
C PRO A 90 12.68 15.89 -34.17
N GLU A 91 11.53 16.41 -34.62
CA GLU A 91 10.36 15.61 -35.00
C GLU A 91 10.67 14.69 -36.18
N GLN A 92 10.30 13.41 -36.06
CA GLN A 92 10.61 12.37 -37.03
C GLN A 92 9.39 11.49 -37.38
N HIS A 93 8.32 11.55 -36.57
CA HIS A 93 7.01 10.99 -36.89
C HIS A 93 5.91 11.74 -36.12
N THR A 94 4.72 11.83 -36.70
CA THR A 94 3.52 12.36 -36.05
C THR A 94 2.35 11.42 -36.30
N THR A 95 1.46 11.33 -35.32
CA THR A 95 0.07 10.89 -35.52
C THR A 95 -0.84 12.12 -35.44
N GLU A 96 -2.12 11.97 -35.08
CA GLU A 96 -3.00 13.11 -34.88
C GLU A 96 -2.60 13.86 -33.60
N HIS A 97 -2.63 13.17 -32.46
CA HIS A 97 -2.46 13.73 -31.12
C HIS A 97 -1.01 13.72 -30.61
N PHE A 98 -0.07 13.04 -31.29
CA PHE A 98 1.30 12.82 -30.79
C PHE A 98 2.41 13.24 -31.77
N SER A 99 3.46 13.87 -31.25
CA SER A 99 4.70 14.23 -31.96
C SER A 99 5.86 13.39 -31.40
N PHE A 100 6.47 12.54 -32.25
CA PHE A 100 7.53 11.61 -31.87
C PHE A 100 8.90 12.12 -32.30
N ARG A 101 9.83 12.11 -31.34
CA ARG A 101 11.16 12.71 -31.40
C ARG A 101 12.16 11.73 -30.80
N TRP A 102 13.25 11.41 -31.48
CA TRP A 102 14.21 10.44 -30.94
C TRP A 102 15.66 10.71 -31.33
N LYS A 103 16.57 10.23 -30.48
CA LYS A 103 18.00 10.60 -30.50
C LYS A 103 18.87 9.75 -31.43
N SER A 104 18.46 8.51 -31.70
CA SER A 104 19.34 7.46 -32.23
C SER A 104 18.64 6.59 -33.29
N SER A 105 19.40 6.14 -34.29
CA SER A 105 18.97 5.12 -35.26
C SER A 105 18.69 3.75 -34.63
N GLU A 106 19.07 3.53 -33.36
CA GLU A 106 18.72 2.35 -32.56
C GLU A 106 17.24 2.30 -32.18
N VAL A 107 16.51 3.41 -32.32
CA VAL A 107 15.06 3.47 -32.07
C VAL A 107 14.33 2.93 -33.30
N SER A 108 13.78 1.72 -33.17
CA SER A 108 12.99 1.06 -34.21
C SER A 108 11.78 1.92 -34.62
N LYS A 109 11.81 2.49 -35.83
CA LYS A 109 10.70 3.29 -36.37
C LYS A 109 9.37 2.50 -36.37
N THR A 110 9.42 1.20 -36.62
CA THR A 110 8.26 0.30 -36.55
C THR A 110 7.68 0.23 -35.13
N ASP A 111 8.53 0.18 -34.11
CA ASP A 111 8.08 0.19 -32.71
C ASP A 111 7.50 1.55 -32.32
N VAL A 112 8.05 2.66 -32.84
CA VAL A 112 7.48 4.00 -32.65
C VAL A 112 6.11 4.14 -33.32
N GLN A 113 5.95 3.62 -34.54
CA GLN A 113 4.67 3.62 -35.25
C GLN A 113 3.62 2.75 -34.55
N ALA A 114 4.03 1.59 -34.00
CA ALA A 114 3.17 0.74 -33.19
C ALA A 114 2.77 1.41 -31.86
N ALA A 115 3.71 2.08 -31.18
CA ALA A 115 3.42 2.87 -29.98
C ALA A 115 2.50 4.07 -30.28
N GLY A 116 2.69 4.74 -31.42
CA GLY A 116 1.79 5.79 -31.90
C GLY A 116 0.37 5.30 -32.11
N LYS A 117 0.18 4.18 -32.81
CA LYS A 117 -1.15 3.55 -32.96
C LYS A 117 -1.76 3.18 -31.61
N ALA A 118 -0.97 2.61 -30.69
CA ALA A 118 -1.43 2.28 -29.35
C ALA A 118 -1.83 3.52 -28.53
N LEU A 119 -1.09 4.62 -28.65
CA LEU A 119 -1.38 5.88 -27.95
C LEU A 119 -2.63 6.58 -28.50
N GLU A 120 -2.89 6.52 -29.80
CA GLU A 120 -4.16 6.99 -30.38
C GLU A 120 -5.36 6.13 -29.95
N GLU A 121 -5.21 4.81 -29.88
CA GLU A 121 -6.24 3.91 -29.32
C GLU A 121 -6.55 4.23 -27.84
N ILE A 122 -5.52 4.49 -27.04
CA ILE A 122 -5.68 4.87 -25.63
C ILE A 122 -6.31 6.26 -25.52
N TRP A 123 -5.90 7.24 -26.33
CA TRP A 123 -6.47 8.59 -26.35
C TRP A 123 -7.98 8.55 -26.65
N ALA A 124 -8.39 7.80 -27.68
CA ALA A 124 -9.81 7.63 -28.01
C ALA A 124 -10.64 7.01 -26.88
N GLN A 125 -10.08 6.07 -26.11
CA GLN A 125 -10.72 5.53 -24.90
C GLN A 125 -10.74 6.56 -23.76
N PHE A 126 -9.67 7.33 -23.58
CA PHE A 126 -9.55 8.32 -22.49
C PHE A 126 -10.52 9.50 -22.65
N MET A 127 -10.83 9.92 -23.88
CA MET A 127 -11.77 11.02 -24.15
C MET A 127 -13.25 10.59 -24.17
N ALA A 128 -13.54 9.28 -24.04
CA ALA A 128 -14.88 8.70 -24.13
C ALA A 128 -15.32 8.01 -22.84
N GLU A 129 -16.62 7.74 -22.68
CA GLU A 129 -17.14 6.93 -21.57
C GLU A 129 -16.54 5.50 -21.57
N PRO A 130 -16.16 4.94 -20.41
CA PRO A 130 -16.46 5.37 -19.04
C PRO A 130 -15.38 6.27 -18.40
N ILE A 131 -14.53 6.91 -19.22
CA ILE A 131 -13.39 7.71 -18.75
C ILE A 131 -13.68 9.21 -18.86
N ALA A 132 -14.02 9.70 -20.05
CA ALA A 132 -14.38 11.10 -20.34
C ALA A 132 -13.42 12.15 -19.74
N PHE A 133 -12.11 11.96 -19.90
CA PHE A 133 -11.13 12.98 -19.50
C PHE A 133 -11.31 14.26 -20.33
N PRO A 134 -11.20 15.48 -19.78
CA PRO A 134 -11.39 16.72 -20.53
C PRO A 134 -10.32 16.92 -21.62
N GLU A 135 -10.75 17.22 -22.84
CA GLU A 135 -9.85 17.39 -23.98
C GLU A 135 -8.84 18.55 -23.76
N PRO A 136 -7.52 18.31 -23.92
CA PRO A 136 -6.53 19.38 -23.89
C PRO A 136 -6.80 20.39 -25.01
N HIS A 137 -6.88 21.68 -24.66
CA HIS A 137 -7.22 22.76 -25.60
C HIS A 137 -8.65 22.68 -26.18
N CYS A 138 -9.60 22.15 -25.39
CA CYS A 138 -11.03 22.14 -25.70
C CYS A 138 -11.59 23.51 -26.12
N ASP A 139 -11.08 24.61 -25.55
CA ASP A 139 -11.47 25.99 -25.83
C ASP A 139 -10.80 26.61 -27.08
N SER A 140 -9.97 25.86 -27.81
CA SER A 140 -9.16 26.39 -28.91
C SER A 140 -9.16 25.55 -30.18
N ALA A 141 -9.29 26.23 -31.32
CA ALA A 141 -9.03 25.67 -32.64
C ALA A 141 -7.53 25.38 -32.90
N THR A 142 -6.62 25.88 -32.03
CA THR A 142 -5.18 25.58 -32.09
C THR A 142 -4.82 24.59 -31.00
N LYS A 143 -4.78 23.29 -31.33
CA LYS A 143 -4.51 22.21 -30.36
C LYS A 143 -3.04 21.79 -30.43
N ARG A 144 -2.47 21.34 -29.31
CA ARG A 144 -1.05 20.96 -29.20
C ARG A 144 -0.87 19.48 -28.92
N ARG A 145 -0.10 18.80 -29.78
CA ARG A 145 0.23 17.38 -29.62
C ARG A 145 0.98 17.10 -28.33
N VAL A 146 0.79 15.91 -27.78
CA VAL A 146 1.65 15.34 -26.74
C VAL A 146 3.04 15.11 -27.35
N ASN A 147 4.07 15.59 -26.65
CA ASN A 147 5.44 15.58 -27.11
C ASN A 147 6.14 14.31 -26.57
N VAL A 148 6.44 13.34 -27.43
CA VAL A 148 7.00 12.04 -27.06
C VAL A 148 8.49 11.99 -27.45
N GLU A 149 9.36 12.01 -26.44
CA GLU A 149 10.81 11.95 -26.60
C GLU A 149 11.36 10.56 -26.25
N ILE A 150 12.16 9.99 -27.15
CA ILE A 150 12.65 8.62 -27.05
C ILE A 150 14.19 8.59 -27.05
N ASP A 151 14.76 8.08 -25.94
CA ASP A 151 16.19 7.84 -25.73
C ASP A 151 16.31 6.48 -25.01
N PRO A 152 17.12 5.52 -25.49
CA PRO A 152 17.29 4.21 -24.85
C PRO A 152 17.72 4.25 -23.37
N SER A 153 18.26 5.38 -22.88
CA SER A 153 18.62 5.59 -21.47
C SER A 153 17.46 6.04 -20.58
N TYR A 154 16.31 6.41 -21.13
CA TYR A 154 15.14 6.83 -20.36
C TYR A 154 14.42 5.64 -19.71
N ALA A 155 13.74 5.95 -18.61
CA ALA A 155 12.70 5.07 -18.06
C ALA A 155 11.41 5.23 -18.89
N LEU A 156 10.25 5.03 -18.28
CA LEU A 156 8.97 5.43 -18.83
C LEU A 156 8.38 6.45 -17.86
N THR A 157 8.12 7.67 -18.32
CA THR A 157 7.64 8.81 -17.50
C THR A 157 6.85 9.81 -18.35
N GLY A 158 5.73 10.32 -17.84
CA GLY A 158 4.92 11.38 -18.45
C GLY A 158 4.76 12.62 -17.56
N GLY A 159 4.20 13.69 -18.12
CA GLY A 159 3.93 14.92 -17.38
C GLY A 159 4.02 16.17 -18.25
N VAL A 160 4.69 17.20 -17.74
CA VAL A 160 4.77 18.53 -18.36
C VAL A 160 6.22 18.92 -18.63
N THR A 161 6.49 19.46 -19.82
CA THR A 161 7.83 19.98 -20.17
C THR A 161 8.17 21.28 -19.42
N SER A 162 9.42 21.73 -19.50
CA SER A 162 9.87 23.01 -18.96
C SER A 162 9.08 24.22 -19.49
N GLU A 163 8.50 24.09 -20.69
CA GLU A 163 7.73 25.13 -21.37
C GLU A 163 6.23 25.10 -21.02
N GLY A 164 5.78 24.08 -20.28
CA GLY A 164 4.36 23.91 -19.90
C GLY A 164 3.54 23.02 -20.83
N ALA A 165 4.14 22.37 -21.82
CA ALA A 165 3.45 21.49 -22.77
C ALA A 165 3.30 20.05 -22.27
N MET A 166 2.35 19.29 -22.82
CA MET A 166 2.17 17.86 -22.56
C MET A 166 3.38 17.05 -23.05
N GLY A 167 3.99 16.22 -22.20
CA GLY A 167 5.22 15.50 -22.52
C GLY A 167 5.27 14.06 -22.00
N MET A 168 6.00 13.21 -22.74
CA MET A 168 6.35 11.84 -22.37
C MET A 168 7.82 11.58 -22.72
N TRP A 169 8.55 10.90 -21.83
CA TRP A 169 9.94 10.48 -22.02
C TRP A 169 10.00 8.96 -21.89
N ILE A 170 10.45 8.29 -22.94
CA ILE A 170 10.24 6.85 -23.14
C ILE A 170 11.55 6.16 -23.55
N GLY A 171 11.97 5.17 -22.78
CA GLY A 171 13.02 4.23 -23.16
C GLY A 171 12.55 3.32 -24.30
N SER A 172 13.40 2.99 -25.27
CA SER A 172 12.99 2.24 -26.47
C SER A 172 12.32 0.90 -26.17
N GLY A 173 12.77 0.17 -25.13
CA GLY A 173 12.14 -1.07 -24.66
C GLY A 173 10.75 -0.89 -24.02
N ALA A 174 10.36 0.34 -23.66
CA ALA A 174 9.08 0.67 -23.04
C ALA A 174 7.97 1.03 -24.05
N LEU A 175 8.29 1.18 -25.34
CA LEU A 175 7.33 1.42 -26.44
C LEU A 175 6.28 0.30 -26.59
N LYS A 176 6.45 -0.83 -25.90
CA LYS A 176 5.57 -2.01 -25.90
C LYS A 176 4.81 -2.22 -24.57
N ASP A 177 5.05 -1.38 -23.56
CA ASP A 177 4.40 -1.44 -22.24
C ASP A 177 3.07 -0.66 -22.27
N ARG A 178 1.99 -1.25 -22.83
CA ARG A 178 0.69 -0.55 -23.00
C ARG A 178 0.11 0.01 -21.70
N TRP A 179 0.26 -0.69 -20.56
CA TRP A 179 -0.15 -0.16 -19.26
C TRP A 179 0.63 1.11 -18.93
N GLY A 180 1.96 1.05 -19.06
CA GLY A 180 2.81 2.22 -18.85
C GLY A 180 2.49 3.38 -19.79
N LEU A 181 2.30 3.13 -21.09
CA LEU A 181 1.94 4.16 -22.07
C LEU A 181 0.65 4.91 -21.67
N ALA A 182 -0.38 4.19 -21.20
CA ALA A 182 -1.62 4.77 -20.69
C ALA A 182 -1.42 5.56 -19.38
N HIS A 183 -0.59 5.05 -18.48
CA HIS A 183 -0.26 5.69 -17.20
C HIS A 183 0.45 7.03 -17.44
N GLU A 184 1.53 7.04 -18.25
CA GLU A 184 2.28 8.25 -18.55
C GLU A 184 1.49 9.26 -19.40
N LEU A 185 0.65 8.78 -20.32
CA LEU A 185 -0.27 9.65 -21.06
C LEU A 185 -1.24 10.34 -20.10
N THR A 186 -1.72 9.63 -19.06
CA THR A 186 -2.55 10.25 -18.03
C THR A 186 -1.81 11.39 -17.31
N HIS A 187 -0.52 11.25 -16.99
CA HIS A 187 0.26 12.35 -16.42
C HIS A 187 0.43 13.55 -17.38
N ALA A 188 0.57 13.31 -18.68
CA ALA A 188 0.60 14.38 -19.67
C ALA A 188 -0.74 15.14 -19.75
N LEU A 189 -1.85 14.40 -19.73
CA LEU A 189 -3.22 14.93 -19.73
C LEU A 189 -3.54 15.71 -18.44
N GLN A 190 -3.27 15.12 -17.26
CA GLN A 190 -3.34 15.77 -15.95
C GLN A 190 -2.57 17.10 -15.96
N GLY A 191 -1.34 17.08 -16.49
CA GLY A 191 -0.48 18.24 -16.65
C GLY A 191 -1.06 19.37 -17.49
N SER A 192 -1.81 19.04 -18.55
CA SER A 192 -2.44 20.02 -19.45
C SER A 192 -3.47 20.92 -18.76
N THR A 193 -4.17 20.39 -17.74
CA THR A 193 -5.20 21.10 -16.98
C THR A 193 -4.66 22.24 -16.10
N LYS A 194 -3.35 22.21 -15.82
CA LYS A 194 -2.59 23.12 -14.94
C LYS A 194 -3.01 23.07 -13.45
N ALA A 195 -3.98 22.24 -13.08
CA ALA A 195 -4.38 21.96 -11.71
C ALA A 195 -3.31 21.14 -10.95
N PHE A 196 -3.38 21.14 -9.61
CA PHE A 196 -2.69 20.20 -8.72
C PHE A 196 -1.16 19.98 -8.92
N ARG A 197 -0.39 20.90 -9.52
CA ARG A 197 1.06 20.72 -9.73
C ARG A 197 1.93 21.11 -8.53
N ASP A 198 1.57 22.16 -7.80
CA ASP A 198 2.42 22.80 -6.78
C ASP A 198 1.98 22.54 -5.32
N SER A 199 0.87 21.83 -5.10
CA SER A 199 0.34 21.56 -3.75
C SER A 199 1.09 20.42 -3.05
N PRO A 200 1.33 20.48 -1.73
CA PRO A 200 1.91 19.37 -0.98
C PRO A 200 0.92 18.21 -0.74
N TYR A 201 -0.38 18.41 -1.01
CA TYR A 201 -1.46 17.48 -0.63
C TYR A 201 -1.85 16.49 -1.73
N VAL A 202 -1.25 16.59 -2.92
CA VAL A 202 -1.81 16.01 -4.17
C VAL A 202 -0.89 15.03 -4.90
N GLY A 203 0.38 14.91 -4.53
CA GLY A 203 1.33 14.02 -5.23
C GLY A 203 0.97 12.51 -5.19
N TRP A 204 -0.03 12.11 -4.40
CA TRP A 204 -0.59 10.75 -4.44
C TRP A 204 -1.76 10.61 -5.43
N LEU A 205 -2.48 11.70 -5.71
CA LEU A 205 -3.66 11.74 -6.59
C LEU A 205 -3.25 11.47 -8.04
N TRP A 206 -2.15 12.07 -8.50
CA TRP A 206 -1.61 11.88 -9.86
C TRP A 206 -1.43 10.39 -10.18
N GLU A 207 -0.74 9.68 -9.29
CA GLU A 207 -0.40 8.24 -9.37
C GLU A 207 -1.65 7.35 -9.27
N SER A 208 -2.52 7.66 -8.31
CA SER A 208 -3.80 6.98 -8.07
C SER A 208 -4.71 7.06 -9.29
N HIS A 209 -4.83 8.26 -9.86
CA HIS A 209 -5.67 8.56 -11.01
C HIS A 209 -5.09 8.05 -12.34
N ALA A 210 -3.76 8.05 -12.50
CA ALA A 210 -3.11 7.47 -13.67
C ALA A 210 -3.31 5.95 -13.76
N ASN A 211 -3.22 5.25 -12.62
CA ASN A 211 -3.62 3.84 -12.58
C ASN A 211 -5.14 3.64 -12.68
N TRP A 212 -5.97 4.57 -12.17
CA TRP A 212 -7.44 4.51 -12.35
C TRP A 212 -7.85 4.58 -13.82
N MET A 213 -7.40 5.60 -14.57
CA MET A 213 -7.71 5.75 -16.00
C MET A 213 -7.18 4.57 -16.81
N THR A 214 -5.96 4.12 -16.53
CA THR A 214 -5.38 2.92 -17.15
C THR A 214 -6.23 1.67 -16.87
N HIS A 215 -6.70 1.48 -15.64
CA HIS A 215 -7.57 0.37 -15.27
C HIS A 215 -8.93 0.39 -15.97
N GLN A 216 -9.46 1.56 -16.38
CA GLN A 216 -10.73 1.62 -17.12
C GLN A 216 -10.66 1.02 -18.53
N LEU A 217 -9.45 0.93 -19.13
CA LEU A 217 -9.28 0.45 -20.49
C LEU A 217 -9.83 -0.98 -20.69
N PRO A 218 -10.41 -1.31 -21.86
CA PRO A 218 -11.03 -2.62 -22.10
C PRO A 218 -10.11 -3.82 -21.85
N GLU A 219 -8.81 -3.69 -22.13
CA GLU A 219 -7.80 -4.73 -21.88
C GLU A 219 -7.38 -4.89 -20.41
N PHE A 220 -7.71 -3.95 -19.52
CA PHE A 220 -7.21 -3.89 -18.15
C PHE A 220 -8.27 -3.96 -17.05
N ARG A 221 -9.52 -3.56 -17.31
CA ARG A 221 -10.65 -3.50 -16.34
C ARG A 221 -11.08 -4.81 -15.65
N THR A 222 -10.49 -5.93 -16.04
CA THR A 222 -10.68 -7.26 -15.41
C THR A 222 -9.54 -7.62 -14.45
N ASN A 223 -8.49 -6.80 -14.36
CA ASN A 223 -7.32 -7.03 -13.52
C ASN A 223 -7.04 -5.80 -12.63
N PRO A 224 -7.36 -5.85 -11.32
CA PRO A 224 -7.14 -4.72 -10.41
C PRO A 224 -5.66 -4.48 -10.07
N HIS A 225 -4.73 -5.18 -10.73
CA HIS A 225 -3.29 -4.91 -10.72
C HIS A 225 -2.75 -4.79 -9.28
N CYS A 226 -2.18 -3.66 -8.88
CA CYS A 226 -1.60 -3.51 -7.53
C CYS A 226 -2.61 -3.19 -6.42
N SER A 227 -3.89 -2.94 -6.72
CA SER A 227 -4.82 -2.31 -5.78
C SER A 227 -5.29 -3.18 -4.59
N GLU A 228 -4.95 -4.47 -4.57
CA GLU A 228 -4.98 -5.30 -3.35
C GLU A 228 -4.08 -4.73 -2.23
N LEU A 229 -3.07 -3.92 -2.56
CA LEU A 229 -2.25 -3.23 -1.58
C LEU A 229 -3.07 -2.30 -0.67
N PHE A 230 -4.04 -1.57 -1.20
CA PHE A 230 -4.97 -0.78 -0.38
C PHE A 230 -5.89 -1.68 0.44
N ALA A 231 -6.44 -2.74 -0.18
CA ALA A 231 -7.33 -3.71 0.44
C ALA A 231 -6.74 -4.51 1.62
N ASN A 232 -5.44 -4.34 1.92
CA ASN A 232 -4.75 -4.96 3.05
C ASN A 232 -4.24 -3.95 4.10
N HIS A 233 -4.42 -2.64 3.88
CA HIS A 233 -3.88 -1.57 4.76
C HIS A 233 -4.89 -0.43 4.90
N THR A 234 -6.15 -0.79 5.14
CA THR A 234 -7.30 0.13 5.07
C THR A 234 -7.36 1.12 6.21
N SER A 235 -6.70 0.86 7.35
CA SER A 235 -6.65 1.76 8.51
C SER A 235 -5.82 3.02 8.26
N LEU A 236 -4.99 3.04 7.23
CA LEU A 236 -4.15 4.18 6.87
C LEU A 236 -4.98 5.27 6.19
N TYR A 237 -4.56 6.53 6.31
CA TYR A 237 -5.32 7.65 5.75
C TYR A 237 -5.53 7.48 4.24
N TYR A 238 -6.76 7.73 3.76
CA TYR A 238 -7.01 7.66 2.33
C TYR A 238 -6.18 8.72 1.61
N GLY A 239 -5.41 8.28 0.60
CA GLY A 239 -4.33 9.06 -0.02
C GLY A 239 -2.92 8.83 0.54
N SER A 240 -2.70 7.81 1.37
CA SER A 240 -1.38 7.50 1.91
C SER A 240 -0.31 7.24 0.84
N THR A 241 0.86 7.83 1.03
CA THR A 241 2.07 7.59 0.22
C THR A 241 2.63 6.16 0.33
N ARG A 242 2.00 5.28 1.11
CA ARG A 242 2.26 3.85 1.14
C ARG A 242 1.41 3.05 0.13
N ASN A 243 0.27 3.60 -0.30
CA ASN A 243 -0.65 2.93 -1.23
C ASN A 243 -1.14 3.84 -2.39
N ASN A 244 -0.49 4.98 -2.62
CA ASN A 244 -0.87 5.99 -3.63
C ASN A 244 -1.11 5.44 -5.04
N TYR A 245 -0.24 4.56 -5.53
CA TYR A 245 -0.42 3.91 -6.83
C TYR A 245 -1.63 2.98 -6.89
N CYS A 246 -2.15 2.54 -5.74
CA CYS A 246 -2.89 1.30 -5.58
C CYS A 246 -4.18 1.48 -4.74
N ASN A 247 -4.69 2.71 -4.63
CA ASN A 247 -5.84 3.06 -3.79
C ASN A 247 -7.02 3.66 -4.57
N TRP A 248 -7.06 3.53 -5.89
CA TRP A 248 -8.05 4.16 -6.78
C TRP A 248 -9.52 3.72 -6.58
N GLN A 249 -9.78 2.77 -5.68
CA GLN A 249 -11.10 2.20 -5.43
C GLN A 249 -12.18 3.23 -5.02
N PHE A 250 -11.81 4.35 -4.39
CA PHE A 250 -12.79 5.41 -4.09
C PHE A 250 -13.22 6.17 -5.36
N TRP A 251 -12.31 6.39 -6.30
CA TRP A 251 -12.65 6.99 -7.61
C TRP A 251 -13.58 6.08 -8.41
N GLU A 252 -13.34 4.77 -8.36
CA GLU A 252 -14.22 3.79 -8.98
C GLU A 252 -15.61 3.76 -8.33
N HIS A 253 -15.68 3.84 -7.00
CA HIS A 253 -16.94 3.98 -6.28
C HIS A 253 -17.69 5.28 -6.63
N LEU A 254 -16.99 6.42 -6.70
CA LEU A 254 -17.57 7.69 -7.11
C LEU A 254 -18.08 7.64 -8.56
N LYS A 255 -17.30 7.10 -9.51
CA LYS A 255 -17.74 6.90 -10.91
C LYS A 255 -19.01 6.07 -11.00
N VAL A 256 -19.08 4.96 -10.26
CA VAL A 256 -20.24 4.06 -10.23
C VAL A 256 -21.48 4.72 -9.62
N THR A 257 -21.30 5.70 -8.73
CA THR A 257 -22.40 6.31 -7.96
C THR A 257 -22.84 7.67 -8.52
N TYR A 258 -21.93 8.41 -9.17
CA TYR A 258 -22.10 9.82 -9.60
C TYR A 258 -21.50 10.14 -10.99
N GLY A 259 -21.13 9.13 -11.78
CA GLY A 259 -20.59 9.32 -13.14
C GLY A 259 -19.10 9.69 -13.20
N SER A 260 -18.53 9.58 -14.41
CA SER A 260 -17.15 9.91 -14.78
C SER A 260 -16.76 11.34 -14.39
N ASP A 261 -17.62 12.32 -14.66
CA ASP A 261 -17.42 13.74 -14.35
C ASP A 261 -17.13 14.01 -12.86
N THR A 262 -17.58 13.15 -11.95
CA THR A 262 -17.29 13.29 -10.51
C THR A 262 -15.81 13.01 -10.19
N VAL A 263 -15.13 12.19 -11.00
CA VAL A 263 -13.67 11.95 -10.89
C VAL A 263 -12.90 12.94 -11.76
N GLN A 264 -13.36 13.18 -12.99
CA GLN A 264 -12.63 14.00 -13.96
C GLN A 264 -12.75 15.51 -13.70
N GLY A 265 -13.88 15.95 -13.15
CA GLY A 265 -14.10 17.32 -12.72
C GLY A 265 -13.08 17.79 -11.67
N LEU A 266 -12.46 16.87 -10.92
CA LEU A 266 -11.33 17.19 -10.03
C LEU A 266 -10.22 17.93 -10.78
N TRP A 267 -9.92 17.56 -12.02
CA TRP A 267 -8.85 18.19 -12.82
C TRP A 267 -9.36 19.43 -13.59
N ALA A 268 -10.64 19.45 -13.97
CA ALA A 268 -11.24 20.59 -14.66
C ALA A 268 -11.47 21.80 -13.73
N ASN A 269 -11.95 21.54 -12.50
CA ASN A 269 -12.46 22.53 -11.56
C ASN A 269 -11.45 22.96 -10.50
N ALA A 270 -10.40 22.16 -10.25
CA ALA A 270 -9.39 22.51 -9.26
C ALA A 270 -8.68 23.84 -9.57
N PRO A 271 -8.23 24.58 -8.54
CA PRO A 271 -7.45 25.80 -8.71
C PRO A 271 -6.28 25.64 -9.69
N LYS A 272 -6.19 26.58 -10.62
CA LYS A 272 -5.16 26.65 -11.68
C LYS A 272 -4.08 27.67 -11.32
N GLN A 273 -2.90 27.54 -11.93
CA GLN A 273 -1.75 28.39 -11.63
C GLN A 273 -2.10 29.87 -11.78
N GLY A 274 -1.98 30.64 -10.69
CA GLY A 274 -2.38 32.05 -10.60
C GLY A 274 -3.55 32.30 -9.63
N ALA A 275 -4.36 31.28 -9.32
CA ALA A 275 -5.36 31.35 -8.25
C ALA A 275 -4.69 31.45 -6.87
N ALA A 276 -5.31 32.18 -5.93
CA ALA A 276 -4.74 32.41 -4.60
C ALA A 276 -4.57 31.12 -3.78
N ASN A 277 -5.54 30.21 -3.88
CA ASN A 277 -5.56 28.89 -3.22
C ASN A 277 -4.81 27.79 -4.00
N TYR A 278 -4.05 28.12 -5.05
CA TYR A 278 -3.41 27.14 -5.94
C TYR A 278 -2.51 26.13 -5.22
N ARG A 279 -1.76 26.58 -4.21
CA ARG A 279 -0.84 25.72 -3.44
C ARG A 279 -1.49 24.99 -2.27
N ASP A 280 -2.71 25.36 -1.91
CA ASP A 280 -3.50 24.75 -0.84
C ASP A 280 -4.56 23.76 -1.35
N ALA A 281 -4.68 23.62 -2.67
CA ALA A 281 -5.63 22.74 -3.32
C ALA A 281 -5.40 21.26 -2.94
N ASP A 282 -6.49 20.54 -2.65
CA ASP A 282 -6.52 19.11 -2.43
C ASP A 282 -7.79 18.52 -3.06
N PRO A 283 -7.82 17.24 -3.48
CA PRO A 283 -8.94 16.68 -4.22
C PRO A 283 -10.25 16.64 -3.43
N PHE A 284 -10.21 16.68 -2.09
CA PHE A 284 -11.39 16.55 -1.26
C PHE A 284 -12.09 17.89 -1.06
N SER A 285 -11.32 18.98 -0.89
CA SER A 285 -11.88 20.33 -0.99
C SER A 285 -12.49 20.60 -2.37
N VAL A 286 -11.81 20.17 -3.45
CA VAL A 286 -12.34 20.34 -4.82
C VAL A 286 -13.58 19.46 -5.06
N LEU A 287 -13.61 18.21 -4.57
CA LEU A 287 -14.79 17.35 -4.65
C LEU A 287 -15.99 17.94 -3.89
N MET A 288 -15.75 18.47 -2.67
CA MET A 288 -16.80 19.13 -1.88
C MET A 288 -17.36 20.37 -2.58
N GLU A 289 -16.49 21.20 -3.15
CA GLU A 289 -16.88 22.40 -3.90
C GLU A 289 -17.67 22.04 -5.18
N GLN A 290 -17.18 21.07 -5.97
CA GLN A 290 -17.85 20.60 -7.19
C GLN A 290 -19.23 19.99 -6.91
N GLN A 291 -19.37 19.19 -5.85
CA GLN A 291 -20.59 18.43 -5.56
C GLN A 291 -21.56 19.17 -4.61
N GLY A 292 -21.20 20.37 -4.13
CA GLY A 292 -21.93 21.08 -3.08
C GLY A 292 -21.98 20.32 -1.74
N TRP A 293 -21.03 19.42 -1.48
CA TRP A 293 -21.02 18.58 -0.29
C TRP A 293 -20.39 19.29 0.91
N SER A 294 -21.02 19.14 2.08
CA SER A 294 -20.35 19.40 3.35
C SER A 294 -19.32 18.32 3.67
N LEU A 295 -18.39 18.61 4.59
CA LEU A 295 -17.48 17.60 5.13
C LEU A 295 -18.23 16.40 5.72
N GLU A 296 -19.38 16.63 6.36
CA GLU A 296 -20.22 15.55 6.88
C GLU A 296 -20.80 14.67 5.77
N ARG A 297 -21.21 15.27 4.63
CA ARG A 297 -21.65 14.50 3.45
C ARG A 297 -20.52 13.68 2.84
N LEU A 298 -19.30 14.25 2.74
CA LEU A 298 -18.10 13.52 2.28
C LEU A 298 -17.71 12.39 3.24
N ASN A 299 -17.74 12.65 4.55
CA ASN A 299 -17.49 11.66 5.59
C ASN A 299 -18.49 10.49 5.52
N ASP A 300 -19.76 10.76 5.19
CA ASP A 300 -20.78 9.73 4.98
C ASP A 300 -20.49 8.87 3.75
N GLU A 301 -20.04 9.46 2.64
CA GLU A 301 -19.66 8.69 1.43
C GLU A 301 -18.47 7.77 1.68
N PHE A 302 -17.44 8.24 2.39
CA PHE A 302 -16.35 7.36 2.84
C PHE A 302 -16.86 6.23 3.74
N GLY A 303 -17.91 6.48 4.56
CA GLY A 303 -18.51 5.48 5.43
C GLY A 303 -19.28 4.40 4.65
N LEU A 304 -20.12 4.80 3.70
CA LEU A 304 -20.83 3.90 2.79
C LEU A 304 -19.85 3.08 1.94
N TRP A 305 -18.80 3.72 1.39
CA TRP A 305 -17.76 3.05 0.62
C TRP A 305 -16.98 2.03 1.46
N ALA A 306 -16.62 2.37 2.70
CA ALA A 306 -15.94 1.44 3.60
C ALA A 306 -16.80 0.20 3.89
N MET A 307 -18.11 0.37 4.09
CA MET A 307 -19.05 -0.76 4.24
C MET A 307 -19.16 -1.59 2.95
N LYS A 308 -19.20 -0.95 1.78
CA LYS A 308 -19.18 -1.64 0.48
C LYS A 308 -17.88 -2.41 0.21
N ASN A 309 -16.74 -1.91 0.68
CA ASN A 309 -15.44 -2.60 0.58
C ASN A 309 -15.37 -3.94 1.35
N VAL A 310 -16.40 -4.30 2.14
CA VAL A 310 -16.53 -5.66 2.68
C VAL A 310 -16.73 -6.67 1.55
N LEU A 311 -17.69 -6.44 0.65
CA LEU A 311 -17.96 -7.35 -0.48
C LEU A 311 -17.52 -6.82 -1.85
N TRP A 312 -16.97 -5.60 -1.90
CA TRP A 312 -16.54 -4.86 -3.08
C TRP A 312 -17.67 -4.70 -4.12
N ASP A 313 -18.89 -4.43 -3.65
CA ASP A 313 -20.15 -4.42 -4.42
C ASP A 313 -20.45 -3.07 -5.08
N TYR A 314 -19.47 -2.51 -5.79
CA TYR A 314 -19.63 -1.36 -6.67
C TYR A 314 -18.94 -1.62 -8.02
N GLY A 315 -19.67 -1.34 -9.11
CA GLY A 315 -19.19 -1.59 -10.47
C GLY A 315 -19.24 -3.07 -10.80
N THR A 316 -18.13 -3.61 -11.29
CA THR A 316 -18.00 -5.02 -11.67
C THR A 316 -17.52 -5.89 -10.52
N ASN A 317 -17.80 -7.19 -10.60
CA ASN A 317 -17.32 -8.21 -9.64
C ASN A 317 -15.77 -8.39 -9.65
N THR A 318 -15.02 -7.60 -10.44
CA THR A 318 -13.56 -7.69 -10.64
C THR A 318 -12.80 -7.70 -9.31
N TYR A 319 -13.10 -6.76 -8.41
CA TYR A 319 -12.41 -6.62 -7.12
C TYR A 319 -12.65 -7.82 -6.21
N ARG A 320 -13.92 -8.23 -6.03
CA ARG A 320 -14.28 -9.35 -5.18
C ARG A 320 -13.70 -10.68 -5.69
N GLN A 321 -13.65 -10.87 -7.00
CA GLN A 321 -13.02 -12.03 -7.64
C GLN A 321 -11.50 -12.08 -7.39
N ALA A 322 -10.79 -10.96 -7.49
CA ALA A 322 -9.34 -10.92 -7.31
C ALA A 322 -8.89 -10.96 -5.83
N TYR A 323 -9.56 -10.19 -4.98
CA TYR A 323 -9.21 -10.07 -3.56
C TYR A 323 -9.70 -11.26 -2.72
N GLY A 324 -10.80 -11.89 -3.12
CA GLY A 324 -11.47 -12.95 -2.37
C GLY A 324 -12.28 -12.44 -1.16
N GLY A 325 -12.78 -13.38 -0.36
CA GLY A 325 -13.44 -13.10 0.92
C GLY A 325 -12.47 -13.01 2.10
N TYR A 326 -13.01 -13.17 3.31
CA TYR A 326 -12.28 -13.07 4.59
C TYR A 326 -11.90 -14.44 5.20
N ASP A 327 -12.02 -15.52 4.44
CA ASP A 327 -11.64 -16.88 4.84
C ASP A 327 -10.17 -17.16 4.50
N ASN A 328 -9.48 -17.90 5.37
CA ASN A 328 -8.13 -18.42 5.13
C ASN A 328 -7.08 -17.35 4.73
N LEU A 329 -7.18 -16.16 5.34
CA LEU A 329 -6.30 -15.03 5.07
C LEU A 329 -4.84 -15.35 5.45
N THR A 330 -3.90 -15.04 4.55
CA THR A 330 -2.45 -15.31 4.72
C THR A 330 -1.61 -14.18 4.14
N GLY A 331 -0.34 -14.08 4.57
CA GLY A 331 0.56 -13.01 4.13
C GLY A 331 0.05 -11.62 4.53
N ASP A 332 0.15 -10.62 3.67
CA ASP A 332 -0.42 -9.29 3.94
C ASP A 332 -1.96 -9.29 4.00
N ARG A 333 -2.65 -10.32 3.46
CA ARG A 333 -4.12 -10.39 3.54
C ARG A 333 -4.62 -10.57 4.98
N THR A 334 -3.76 -10.94 5.95
CA THR A 334 -4.16 -10.97 7.37
C THR A 334 -4.46 -9.57 7.91
N LEU A 335 -3.80 -8.53 7.41
CA LEU A 335 -4.00 -7.12 7.82
C LEU A 335 -5.32 -6.52 7.30
N ARG A 336 -6.02 -7.22 6.39
CA ARG A 336 -7.36 -6.84 5.91
C ARG A 336 -8.44 -6.94 7.00
N VAL A 337 -8.23 -7.80 8.00
CA VAL A 337 -9.09 -7.85 9.19
C VAL A 337 -8.33 -7.15 10.32
N THR A 338 -9.00 -6.22 10.98
CA THR A 338 -8.50 -5.61 12.22
C THR A 338 -8.69 -6.61 13.35
N PRO A 339 -7.61 -7.13 13.97
CA PRO A 339 -7.72 -7.97 15.16
C PRO A 339 -8.13 -7.10 16.35
N MET A 340 -8.77 -7.69 17.35
CA MET A 340 -9.37 -6.98 18.47
C MET A 340 -8.81 -7.47 19.81
N THR A 341 -8.52 -6.55 20.72
CA THR A 341 -7.96 -6.86 22.05
C THR A 341 -9.09 -6.88 23.07
N PRO A 342 -9.35 -7.97 23.82
CA PRO A 342 -10.29 -7.95 24.94
C PRO A 342 -9.89 -6.89 25.98
N VAL A 343 -10.86 -6.16 26.52
CA VAL A 343 -10.60 -5.17 27.59
C VAL A 343 -10.57 -5.88 28.94
N GLU A 344 -9.46 -5.76 29.66
CA GLU A 344 -9.28 -6.37 30.97
C GLU A 344 -10.35 -5.88 31.97
N GLY A 345 -10.93 -6.82 32.72
CA GLY A 345 -12.02 -6.55 33.67
C GLY A 345 -13.41 -6.32 33.06
N VAL A 346 -13.56 -6.24 31.72
CA VAL A 346 -14.84 -5.94 31.07
C VAL A 346 -15.23 -7.04 30.07
N THR A 347 -15.98 -8.03 30.55
CA THR A 347 -16.49 -9.16 29.75
C THR A 347 -17.29 -8.68 28.52
N GLY A 348 -16.96 -9.20 27.34
CA GLY A 348 -17.65 -8.88 26.08
C GLY A 348 -17.19 -7.58 25.41
N ARG A 349 -16.31 -6.79 26.06
CA ARG A 349 -15.72 -5.58 25.48
C ARG A 349 -14.38 -5.86 24.81
N TYR A 350 -14.18 -5.23 23.66
CA TYR A 350 -12.93 -5.26 22.92
C TYR A 350 -12.50 -3.87 22.47
N ALA A 351 -11.20 -3.64 22.35
CA ALA A 351 -10.57 -2.42 21.89
C ALA A 351 -9.81 -2.66 20.58
N VAL A 352 -9.79 -1.65 19.71
CA VAL A 352 -8.88 -1.65 18.56
C VAL A 352 -7.43 -1.53 19.05
N PRO A 353 -6.46 -2.29 18.50
CA PRO A 353 -5.05 -2.06 18.76
C PRO A 353 -4.68 -0.63 18.39
N PHE A 354 -3.93 0.09 19.25
CA PHE A 354 -3.69 1.53 19.10
C PHE A 354 -3.02 1.90 17.76
N GLU A 355 -2.15 1.03 17.26
CA GLU A 355 -1.47 1.17 15.97
C GLU A 355 -2.36 0.79 14.78
N ALA A 356 -3.39 -0.03 15.01
CA ALA A 356 -4.40 -0.37 13.99
C ALA A 356 -5.60 0.58 13.97
N ALA A 357 -5.74 1.46 14.97
CA ALA A 357 -6.76 2.50 15.01
C ALA A 357 -6.73 3.33 13.71
N PRO A 358 -7.88 3.69 13.12
CA PRO A 358 -7.89 4.25 11.78
C PRO A 358 -7.43 5.70 11.79
N GLN A 359 -6.75 6.13 10.72
CA GLN A 359 -6.40 7.52 10.42
C GLN A 359 -7.47 8.15 9.52
N ARG A 360 -7.44 9.46 9.28
CA ARG A 360 -8.42 10.21 8.45
C ARG A 360 -8.83 9.49 7.14
N TRP A 361 -10.07 9.00 7.11
CA TRP A 361 -10.71 8.20 6.04
C TRP A 361 -10.07 6.84 5.72
N GLY A 362 -9.16 6.37 6.58
CA GLY A 362 -8.94 4.95 6.76
C GLY A 362 -10.07 4.31 7.58
N TYR A 363 -10.24 3.01 7.43
CA TYR A 363 -11.21 2.21 8.15
C TYR A 363 -10.66 0.86 8.62
N ASN A 364 -11.22 0.38 9.71
CA ASN A 364 -11.11 -0.99 10.18
C ASN A 364 -12.27 -1.84 9.64
N THR A 365 -12.00 -3.10 9.31
CA THR A 365 -13.02 -4.14 9.17
C THR A 365 -12.75 -5.24 10.20
N VAL A 366 -13.70 -5.47 11.11
CA VAL A 366 -13.64 -6.57 12.08
C VAL A 366 -14.63 -7.64 11.65
N ARG A 367 -14.15 -8.86 11.38
CA ARG A 367 -15.03 -10.02 11.21
C ARG A 367 -15.54 -10.46 12.58
N LEU A 368 -16.84 -10.75 12.66
CA LEU A 368 -17.50 -11.29 13.83
C LEU A 368 -17.92 -12.74 13.55
N THR A 369 -17.69 -13.61 14.52
CA THR A 369 -18.19 -14.99 14.55
C THR A 369 -19.40 -15.02 15.48
N PRO A 370 -20.62 -15.25 14.96
CA PRO A 370 -21.80 -15.46 15.79
C PRO A 370 -21.65 -16.62 16.78
N ASP A 371 -22.30 -16.50 17.92
CA ASP A 371 -22.39 -17.59 18.90
C ASP A 371 -23.36 -18.69 18.42
N SER A 372 -23.18 -19.90 18.93
CA SER A 372 -23.99 -21.06 18.52
C SER A 372 -25.47 -20.84 18.85
N GLY A 373 -26.31 -20.82 17.82
CA GLY A 373 -27.76 -20.57 17.96
C GLY A 373 -28.16 -19.09 18.03
N ALA A 374 -27.24 -18.14 17.84
CA ALA A 374 -27.58 -16.72 17.77
C ALA A 374 -28.55 -16.41 16.61
N THR A 375 -29.57 -15.61 16.88
CA THR A 375 -30.56 -15.12 15.89
C THR A 375 -30.31 -13.67 15.46
N SER A 376 -29.45 -12.96 16.18
CA SER A 376 -28.99 -11.61 15.88
C SER A 376 -27.58 -11.38 16.42
N VAL A 377 -26.93 -10.32 15.96
CA VAL A 377 -25.68 -9.80 16.54
C VAL A 377 -25.89 -8.33 16.90
N THR A 378 -25.54 -7.96 18.12
CA THR A 378 -25.55 -6.57 18.59
C THR A 378 -24.12 -6.08 18.78
N VAL A 379 -23.82 -4.90 18.25
CA VAL A 379 -22.55 -4.18 18.44
C VAL A 379 -22.85 -2.82 19.05
N GLY A 380 -22.49 -2.65 20.33
CA GLY A 380 -22.33 -1.34 20.94
C GLY A 380 -20.97 -0.76 20.56
N PHE A 381 -20.92 0.49 20.11
CA PHE A 381 -19.68 1.17 19.69
C PHE A 381 -19.40 2.39 20.56
N ARG A 382 -18.11 2.67 20.80
CA ARG A 382 -17.63 3.90 21.42
C ARG A 382 -16.26 4.33 20.87
N GLY A 383 -16.22 5.47 20.20
CA GLY A 383 -15.00 6.19 19.88
C GLY A 383 -14.37 6.82 21.12
N ILE A 384 -13.05 6.76 21.22
CA ILE A 384 -12.28 7.38 22.30
C ILE A 384 -11.92 8.80 21.86
N VAL A 385 -12.75 9.75 22.28
CA VAL A 385 -12.60 11.17 21.93
C VAL A 385 -11.27 11.71 22.45
N GLN A 386 -10.60 12.44 21.56
CA GLN A 386 -9.43 13.26 21.84
C GLN A 386 -9.83 14.71 21.59
N ASP A 387 -9.89 15.51 22.66
CA ASP A 387 -10.20 16.95 22.60
C ASP A 387 -8.96 17.78 22.24
N THR A 388 -7.79 17.32 22.69
CA THR A 388 -6.48 17.96 22.50
C THR A 388 -5.43 16.97 21.98
N ALA A 389 -4.36 17.51 21.40
CA ALA A 389 -3.20 16.74 20.96
C ALA A 389 -2.41 16.19 22.17
N ALA A 390 -1.84 14.99 22.04
CA ALA A 390 -0.95 14.43 23.07
C ALA A 390 0.45 15.07 23.10
N THR A 391 0.81 15.82 22.06
CA THR A 391 1.93 16.79 22.06
C THR A 391 1.51 18.04 21.30
N SER A 392 1.92 19.21 21.79
CA SER A 392 1.76 20.50 21.08
C SER A 392 2.98 20.86 20.21
N THR A 393 4.07 20.08 20.29
CA THR A 393 5.33 20.31 19.59
C THR A 393 5.78 19.09 18.78
N LEU A 394 6.50 19.36 17.70
CA LEU A 394 7.14 18.38 16.81
C LEU A 394 8.63 18.76 16.63
N PRO A 395 9.53 17.82 16.28
CA PRO A 395 10.98 18.04 16.31
C PRO A 395 11.57 18.86 15.14
N GLY A 396 10.76 19.29 14.16
CA GLY A 396 11.17 20.16 13.05
C GLY A 396 11.78 19.43 11.86
N PHE A 397 11.48 18.15 11.66
CA PHE A 397 11.92 17.36 10.50
C PHE A 397 11.12 17.67 9.24
N ALA A 398 11.62 17.17 8.10
CA ALA A 398 11.00 17.38 6.79
C ALA A 398 9.57 16.82 6.73
N ASN A 399 8.69 17.56 6.06
CA ASN A 399 7.26 17.26 5.85
C ASN A 399 6.39 17.24 7.13
N GLU A 400 6.89 17.68 8.28
CA GLU A 400 6.03 17.98 9.43
C GLU A 400 5.06 19.13 9.12
N PRO A 401 3.83 19.11 9.69
CA PRO A 401 2.95 20.27 9.66
C PRO A 401 3.53 21.39 10.53
N ALA A 402 3.43 22.65 10.07
CA ALA A 402 3.99 23.81 10.78
C ALA A 402 3.36 24.09 12.15
N THR A 403 2.19 23.52 12.43
CA THR A 403 1.48 23.54 13.72
C THR A 403 0.78 22.20 13.96
N VAL A 404 0.69 21.77 15.22
CA VAL A 404 -0.19 20.66 15.59
C VAL A 404 -1.62 21.18 15.69
N GLY A 405 -2.47 20.85 14.72
CA GLY A 405 -3.90 21.13 14.76
C GLY A 405 -4.66 20.20 15.72
N SER A 406 -5.91 20.54 16.05
CA SER A 406 -6.75 19.74 16.97
C SER A 406 -7.12 18.36 16.39
N PRO A 407 -7.45 17.36 17.23
CA PRO A 407 -7.76 16.01 16.74
C PRO A 407 -9.05 15.91 15.92
N HIS A 408 -10.07 16.73 16.22
CA HIS A 408 -11.37 16.70 15.53
C HIS A 408 -12.01 15.30 15.46
N SER A 409 -12.01 14.60 16.59
CA SER A 409 -12.47 13.21 16.72
C SER A 409 -13.88 12.97 16.16
N GLY A 410 -14.02 12.00 15.27
CA GLY A 410 -15.28 11.60 14.64
C GLY A 410 -15.15 10.26 13.90
N TRP A 411 -16.27 9.53 13.76
CA TRP A 411 -16.31 8.20 13.18
C TRP A 411 -17.57 8.00 12.32
N ARG A 412 -17.47 7.13 11.32
CA ARG A 412 -18.63 6.49 10.68
C ARG A 412 -18.50 4.98 10.87
N TRP A 413 -19.58 4.30 11.20
CA TRP A 413 -19.54 2.86 11.46
C TRP A 413 -20.86 2.16 11.11
N GLY A 414 -20.80 0.84 10.93
CA GLY A 414 -21.97 0.05 10.58
C GLY A 414 -21.63 -1.42 10.41
N VAL A 415 -22.66 -2.26 10.42
CA VAL A 415 -22.54 -3.72 10.32
C VAL A 415 -23.00 -4.19 8.95
N VAL A 416 -22.21 -5.09 8.36
CA VAL A 416 -22.45 -5.72 7.06
C VAL A 416 -22.59 -7.22 7.29
N VAL A 417 -23.69 -7.82 6.82
CA VAL A 417 -23.86 -9.28 6.80
C VAL A 417 -23.77 -9.78 5.37
N GLU A 418 -22.88 -10.74 5.10
CA GLU A 418 -22.84 -11.45 3.83
C GLU A 418 -23.88 -12.56 3.83
N GLY A 419 -24.89 -12.45 2.98
CA GLY A 419 -25.94 -13.45 2.83
C GLY A 419 -25.47 -14.74 2.16
N ALA A 420 -26.30 -15.79 2.24
CA ALA A 420 -26.09 -17.06 1.55
C ALA A 420 -25.91 -16.89 0.02
N ASP A 421 -26.57 -15.89 -0.57
CA ASP A 421 -26.47 -15.52 -1.99
C ASP A 421 -25.21 -14.71 -2.32
N GLY A 422 -24.34 -14.43 -1.34
CA GLY A 422 -23.11 -13.66 -1.49
C GLY A 422 -23.29 -12.14 -1.57
N LYS A 423 -24.52 -11.62 -1.35
CA LYS A 423 -24.81 -10.17 -1.31
C LYS A 423 -24.72 -9.61 0.10
N ALA A 424 -24.54 -8.30 0.19
CA ALA A 424 -24.51 -7.60 1.46
C ALA A 424 -25.92 -7.29 1.98
N ARG A 425 -26.08 -7.35 3.30
CA ARG A 425 -27.17 -6.74 4.07
C ARG A 425 -26.55 -5.71 5.01
N TYR A 426 -26.81 -4.43 4.74
CA TYR A 426 -26.25 -3.31 5.50
C TYR A 426 -27.14 -2.93 6.68
N SER A 427 -26.55 -2.53 7.80
CA SER A 427 -27.20 -1.63 8.75
C SER A 427 -27.28 -0.21 8.17
N GLU A 428 -28.03 0.67 8.83
CA GLU A 428 -27.84 2.11 8.62
C GLU A 428 -26.42 2.54 9.01
N LEU A 429 -25.88 3.53 8.31
CA LEU A 429 -24.58 4.12 8.60
C LEU A 429 -24.68 5.04 9.83
N GLN A 430 -24.02 4.63 10.91
CA GLN A 430 -23.95 5.39 12.14
C GLN A 430 -22.90 6.50 12.03
N LYS A 431 -23.23 7.69 12.54
CA LYS A 431 -22.39 8.90 12.47
C LYS A 431 -21.96 9.42 13.84
N SER A 432 -22.37 8.72 14.91
CA SER A 432 -22.17 9.13 16.30
C SER A 432 -20.86 8.59 16.87
N VAL A 433 -20.32 9.32 17.87
CA VAL A 433 -19.16 8.87 18.66
C VAL A 433 -19.47 7.63 19.52
N SER A 434 -20.75 7.33 19.77
CA SER A 434 -21.19 6.09 20.42
C SER A 434 -22.64 5.74 20.05
N GLY A 435 -22.99 4.46 20.13
CA GLY A 435 -24.34 3.97 19.85
C GLY A 435 -24.41 2.43 19.88
N SER A 436 -25.51 1.85 19.41
CA SER A 436 -25.63 0.39 19.27
C SER A 436 -26.39 0.02 17.99
N VAL A 437 -25.94 -1.03 17.30
CA VAL A 437 -26.59 -1.58 16.10
C VAL A 437 -26.82 -3.08 16.32
N THR A 438 -28.06 -3.52 16.10
CA THR A 438 -28.44 -4.94 16.07
C THR A 438 -28.80 -5.35 14.64
N VAL A 439 -28.19 -6.43 14.14
CA VAL A 439 -28.53 -7.03 12.83
C VAL A 439 -29.13 -8.43 13.01
N PRO A 440 -30.22 -8.78 12.30
CA PRO A 440 -30.77 -10.12 12.32
C PRO A 440 -29.94 -11.07 11.46
N LEU A 441 -29.68 -12.27 11.98
CA LEU A 441 -29.05 -13.37 11.28
C LEU A 441 -30.09 -14.19 10.49
N ARG A 442 -29.63 -14.88 9.46
CA ARG A 442 -30.41 -15.75 8.58
C ARG A 442 -29.63 -17.05 8.37
N SER A 443 -30.36 -18.15 8.18
CA SER A 443 -29.73 -19.43 7.86
C SER A 443 -28.89 -19.32 6.59
N GLY A 444 -27.61 -19.70 6.67
CA GLY A 444 -26.66 -19.63 5.58
C GLY A 444 -25.95 -18.27 5.37
N ASP A 445 -26.13 -17.27 6.24
CA ASP A 445 -25.24 -16.09 6.24
C ASP A 445 -23.76 -16.55 6.37
N ARG A 446 -22.87 -15.94 5.57
CA ARG A 446 -21.48 -16.39 5.35
C ARG A 446 -20.47 -15.63 6.21
N GLY A 447 -20.85 -14.47 6.72
CA GLY A 447 -20.03 -13.66 7.61
C GLY A 447 -20.76 -12.41 8.09
N VAL A 448 -20.39 -11.95 9.29
CA VAL A 448 -20.82 -10.67 9.85
C VAL A 448 -19.57 -9.81 10.03
N TYR A 449 -19.64 -8.53 9.66
CA TYR A 449 -18.50 -7.64 9.63
C TYR A 449 -18.89 -6.27 10.19
N LEU A 450 -18.19 -5.80 11.22
CA LEU A 450 -18.23 -4.39 11.62
C LEU A 450 -17.24 -3.60 10.77
N THR A 451 -17.66 -2.45 10.26
CA THR A 451 -16.76 -1.45 9.66
C THR A 451 -16.72 -0.21 10.54
N VAL A 452 -15.53 0.35 10.78
CA VAL A 452 -15.32 1.61 11.50
C VAL A 452 -14.34 2.49 10.72
N LEU A 453 -14.83 3.57 10.13
CA LEU A 453 -14.07 4.62 9.45
C LEU A 453 -13.76 5.76 10.44
N ALA A 454 -12.52 6.25 10.45
CA ALA A 454 -12.19 7.53 11.08
C ALA A 454 -12.62 8.69 10.17
N ALA A 455 -13.48 9.56 10.68
CA ALA A 455 -14.17 10.60 9.92
C ALA A 455 -14.14 11.93 10.68
N PRO A 456 -13.05 12.71 10.57
CA PRO A 456 -12.87 13.88 11.40
C PRO A 456 -13.92 14.97 11.16
N THR A 457 -14.25 15.70 12.22
CA THR A 457 -15.27 16.77 12.21
C THR A 457 -14.78 18.10 11.64
N ALA A 458 -13.50 18.20 11.25
CA ALA A 458 -12.95 19.28 10.44
C ALA A 458 -11.93 18.75 9.42
N GLN A 459 -11.74 19.47 8.32
CA GLN A 459 -10.95 19.03 7.17
C GLN A 459 -9.45 18.95 7.50
N GLN A 460 -8.93 17.73 7.64
CA GLN A 460 -7.51 17.48 7.83
C GLN A 460 -6.81 17.27 6.49
N LYS A 461 -5.95 18.20 6.08
CA LYS A 461 -5.06 18.04 4.91
C LYS A 461 -3.75 17.39 5.35
N ILE A 462 -3.41 16.24 4.76
CA ILE A 462 -2.19 15.48 5.10
C ILE A 462 -1.20 15.60 3.93
N ALA A 463 0.02 16.07 4.22
CA ALA A 463 1.03 16.32 3.19
C ALA A 463 1.67 15.02 2.67
N HIS A 464 2.18 15.08 1.44
CA HIS A 464 2.91 13.97 0.82
C HIS A 464 4.16 13.61 1.65
N ASN A 465 4.22 12.35 2.11
CA ASN A 465 5.24 11.85 3.06
C ASN A 465 5.29 12.63 4.40
N GLN A 466 4.15 13.12 4.89
CA GLN A 466 4.02 13.62 6.26
C GLN A 466 4.35 12.50 7.29
N PRO A 467 5.12 12.77 8.37
CA PRO A 467 5.53 11.73 9.32
C PRO A 467 4.38 11.16 10.16
N PHE A 468 4.40 9.83 10.39
CA PHE A 468 3.35 9.08 11.09
C PHE A 468 3.00 9.63 12.50
N TYR A 469 4.01 10.03 13.29
CA TYR A 469 3.78 10.60 14.62
C TYR A 469 2.99 11.92 14.60
N SER A 470 2.95 12.62 13.46
CA SER A 470 2.17 13.86 13.27
C SER A 470 0.76 13.64 12.70
N ILE A 471 0.34 12.38 12.51
CA ILE A 471 -0.96 12.02 11.94
C ILE A 471 -1.86 11.42 13.04
N TYR A 472 -3.08 11.95 13.15
CA TYR A 472 -4.08 11.44 14.09
C TYR A 472 -4.61 10.06 13.67
N ARG A 473 -4.64 9.16 14.65
CA ARG A 473 -5.49 7.95 14.67
C ARG A 473 -6.65 8.18 15.64
N TYR A 474 -7.71 7.39 15.50
CA TYR A 474 -8.97 7.57 16.24
C TYR A 474 -9.38 6.27 16.96
N PRO A 475 -8.76 5.95 18.12
CA PRO A 475 -9.02 4.70 18.85
C PRO A 475 -10.49 4.55 19.27
N TRP A 476 -10.95 3.30 19.43
CA TRP A 476 -12.34 2.97 19.73
C TRP A 476 -12.47 1.61 20.42
N THR A 477 -13.59 1.39 21.11
CA THR A 477 -14.01 0.13 21.71
C THR A 477 -15.37 -0.32 21.18
N ILE A 478 -15.65 -1.62 21.33
CA ILE A 478 -16.96 -2.22 21.09
C ILE A 478 -17.36 -3.19 22.20
N ASP A 479 -18.65 -3.22 22.50
CA ASP A 479 -19.33 -4.29 23.23
C ASP A 479 -20.05 -5.19 22.22
N VAL A 480 -19.87 -6.51 22.30
CA VAL A 480 -20.48 -7.44 21.33
C VAL A 480 -21.33 -8.49 22.06
N ALA A 481 -22.56 -8.71 21.57
CA ALA A 481 -23.48 -9.73 22.07
C ALA A 481 -24.05 -10.57 20.91
N GLY A 482 -24.19 -11.87 21.12
CA GLY A 482 -24.55 -12.86 20.08
C GLY A 482 -23.41 -13.18 19.10
N ALA A 483 -22.22 -12.61 19.32
CA ALA A 483 -21.01 -12.88 18.56
C ALA A 483 -19.76 -12.47 19.37
N LYS A 484 -18.59 -12.83 18.81
CA LYS A 484 -17.27 -12.30 19.22
C LYS A 484 -16.43 -11.97 17.98
N PRO A 485 -15.41 -11.11 18.08
CA PRO A 485 -14.41 -10.93 17.03
C PRO A 485 -13.79 -12.26 16.60
N THR A 486 -13.63 -12.45 15.29
CA THR A 486 -13.07 -13.68 14.72
C THR A 486 -11.56 -13.72 14.93
N GLU A 487 -11.11 -14.70 15.72
CA GLU A 487 -9.70 -15.06 15.85
C GLU A 487 -9.08 -15.46 14.50
N PRO A 488 -7.86 -14.98 14.15
CA PRO A 488 -7.15 -15.43 12.96
C PRO A 488 -6.95 -16.95 12.93
N THR A 489 -7.10 -17.56 11.75
CA THR A 489 -6.90 -19.01 11.56
C THR A 489 -5.47 -19.41 11.90
N LYS A 490 -5.32 -20.21 12.96
CA LYS A 490 -4.02 -20.65 13.50
C LYS A 490 -3.65 -22.04 12.96
N PRO A 491 -2.49 -22.24 12.31
CA PRO A 491 -2.03 -23.54 11.85
C PRO A 491 -1.64 -24.43 13.03
N ALA A 492 -1.56 -25.75 12.80
CA ALA A 492 -1.23 -26.75 13.82
C ALA A 492 0.00 -26.34 14.66
N GLY A 493 -0.16 -26.37 15.99
CA GLY A 493 0.71 -25.67 16.93
C GLY A 493 0.24 -25.83 18.37
N LYS A 494 0.80 -25.00 19.26
CA LYS A 494 0.52 -24.99 20.70
C LYS A 494 0.69 -23.59 21.29
N LYS A 495 0.16 -23.36 22.49
CA LYS A 495 0.46 -22.14 23.26
C LYS A 495 1.90 -22.18 23.78
N HIS A 496 2.57 -21.02 23.82
CA HIS A 496 3.89 -20.87 24.43
C HIS A 496 3.75 -20.82 25.96
N PRO A 497 4.57 -21.55 26.76
CA PRO A 497 4.46 -21.54 28.22
C PRO A 497 4.76 -20.17 28.83
N ASN A 498 5.60 -19.37 28.18
CA ASN A 498 5.87 -17.99 28.58
C ASN A 498 5.07 -17.00 27.70
N GLY A 499 3.98 -16.47 28.25
CA GLY A 499 3.10 -15.47 27.62
C GLY A 499 1.80 -16.01 27.00
N GLY A 500 1.71 -17.31 26.70
CA GLY A 500 0.46 -17.97 26.27
C GLY A 500 0.06 -17.82 24.79
N GLY A 501 0.81 -17.06 23.99
CA GLY A 501 0.57 -16.86 22.55
C GLY A 501 0.80 -18.11 21.70
N TRP A 502 0.41 -18.05 20.42
CA TRP A 502 0.42 -19.24 19.55
C TRP A 502 1.78 -19.49 18.88
N VAL A 503 2.24 -20.74 18.89
CA VAL A 503 3.45 -21.19 18.20
C VAL A 503 3.11 -22.37 17.30
N ALA A 504 3.29 -22.21 16.00
CA ALA A 504 3.08 -23.27 15.01
C ALA A 504 4.16 -24.36 15.10
N ASN A 505 3.83 -25.58 14.70
CA ASN A 505 4.76 -26.72 14.72
C ASN A 505 6.02 -26.54 13.85
N GLY A 506 5.99 -25.62 12.88
CA GLY A 506 7.12 -25.26 12.02
C GLY A 506 7.97 -24.10 12.52
N ALA A 507 7.80 -23.65 13.78
CA ALA A 507 8.52 -22.51 14.34
C ALA A 507 9.39 -22.88 15.54
N ASN A 508 10.57 -22.29 15.63
CA ASN A 508 11.55 -22.55 16.69
C ASN A 508 11.47 -21.45 17.75
N VAL A 509 10.82 -21.71 18.89
CA VAL A 509 10.69 -20.73 19.98
C VAL A 509 11.35 -21.25 21.25
N ALA A 510 12.29 -20.48 21.79
CA ALA A 510 12.95 -20.79 23.05
C ALA A 510 12.04 -20.49 24.26
N ALA A 511 12.02 -21.36 25.26
CA ALA A 511 11.19 -21.20 26.46
C ALA A 511 11.46 -19.90 27.23
N THR A 512 12.65 -19.30 27.08
CA THR A 512 13.06 -18.02 27.66
C THR A 512 12.49 -16.79 26.94
N ALA A 513 12.03 -16.94 25.69
CA ALA A 513 11.35 -15.87 24.96
C ALA A 513 9.91 -15.70 25.45
N PHE A 514 9.33 -14.53 25.27
CA PHE A 514 7.94 -14.21 25.61
C PHE A 514 7.11 -14.11 24.32
N VAL A 515 5.97 -14.80 24.28
CA VAL A 515 4.98 -14.67 23.21
C VAL A 515 3.64 -14.37 23.85
N GLY A 516 3.21 -13.10 23.81
CA GLY A 516 1.99 -12.61 24.47
C GLY A 516 0.71 -13.27 23.93
N PRO A 517 -0.41 -13.19 24.66
CA PRO A 517 -1.57 -14.08 24.46
C PRO A 517 -2.23 -14.00 23.07
N ASN A 518 -2.17 -12.84 22.41
CA ASN A 518 -2.72 -12.63 21.08
C ASN A 518 -1.65 -12.72 19.97
N ALA A 519 -0.37 -12.75 20.33
CA ALA A 519 0.76 -12.81 19.41
C ALA A 519 0.93 -14.23 18.82
N CYS A 520 1.51 -14.29 17.62
CA CYS A 520 1.66 -15.52 16.85
C CYS A 520 3.09 -15.71 16.32
N VAL A 521 3.63 -16.91 16.43
CA VAL A 521 4.86 -17.34 15.76
C VAL A 521 4.51 -18.51 14.84
N LEU A 522 4.32 -18.19 13.56
CA LEU A 522 3.86 -19.12 12.53
C LEU A 522 5.03 -19.81 11.79
N GLY A 523 6.25 -19.29 11.93
CA GLY A 523 7.48 -19.83 11.38
C GLY A 523 8.70 -19.00 11.80
N GLY A 524 9.90 -19.44 11.41
CA GLY A 524 11.15 -18.78 11.78
C GLY A 524 11.65 -19.15 13.19
N THR A 525 12.45 -18.27 13.78
CA THR A 525 13.10 -18.49 15.08
C THR A 525 12.87 -17.31 16.03
N VAL A 526 12.50 -17.59 17.28
CA VAL A 526 12.41 -16.61 18.37
C VAL A 526 13.21 -17.11 19.58
N SER A 527 14.25 -16.39 19.98
CA SER A 527 15.29 -16.87 20.91
C SER A 527 15.73 -15.82 21.95
N GLY A 528 16.56 -16.22 22.90
CA GLY A 528 17.01 -15.35 23.99
C GLY A 528 15.84 -14.97 24.91
N GLN A 529 15.80 -13.68 25.30
CA GLN A 529 14.71 -13.04 26.04
C GLN A 529 13.84 -12.15 25.12
N ALA A 530 13.81 -12.47 23.81
CA ALA A 530 12.98 -11.74 22.84
C ALA A 530 11.49 -11.76 23.22
N ARG A 531 10.76 -10.69 22.86
CA ARG A 531 9.34 -10.50 23.19
C ARG A 531 8.53 -10.26 21.93
N ILE A 532 7.53 -11.11 21.69
CA ILE A 532 6.49 -10.88 20.69
C ILE A 532 5.22 -10.49 21.45
N GLU A 533 4.70 -9.28 21.21
CA GLU A 533 3.68 -8.62 22.02
C GLU A 533 2.46 -8.21 21.16
N ASP A 534 1.39 -7.78 21.84
CA ASP A 534 0.12 -7.39 21.23
C ASP A 534 -0.38 -8.45 20.23
N HIS A 535 -0.65 -8.08 18.97
CA HIS A 535 -1.06 -8.96 17.88
C HIS A 535 0.07 -9.20 16.86
N ALA A 536 1.32 -8.96 17.24
CA ALA A 536 2.46 -9.14 16.34
C ALA A 536 2.61 -10.60 15.90
N THR A 537 2.94 -10.80 14.64
CA THR A 537 3.04 -12.12 14.00
C THR A 537 4.38 -12.33 13.31
N VAL A 538 5.18 -13.26 13.82
CA VAL A 538 6.41 -13.73 13.17
C VAL A 538 6.04 -14.87 12.22
N MET A 539 6.08 -14.60 10.91
CA MET A 539 5.83 -15.62 9.88
C MET A 539 7.11 -16.31 9.42
N SER A 540 8.24 -15.62 9.48
CA SER A 540 9.57 -16.10 9.10
C SER A 540 10.64 -15.09 9.53
N GLY A 541 11.91 -15.47 9.47
CA GLY A 541 13.03 -14.68 9.98
C GLY A 541 13.43 -15.07 11.41
N THR A 542 14.15 -14.18 12.07
CA THR A 542 14.72 -14.37 13.42
C THR A 542 14.41 -13.17 14.31
N VAL A 543 13.96 -13.42 15.55
CA VAL A 543 13.92 -12.42 16.63
C VAL A 543 14.71 -12.96 17.83
N THR A 544 15.65 -12.19 18.39
CA THR A 544 16.58 -12.71 19.41
C THR A 544 16.98 -11.66 20.46
N ASP A 545 17.80 -12.11 21.41
CA ASP A 545 18.45 -11.36 22.49
C ASP A 545 17.47 -10.76 23.49
N LYS A 546 17.04 -9.51 23.30
CA LYS A 546 16.04 -8.79 24.12
C LYS A 546 15.08 -7.98 23.24
N ALA A 547 15.04 -8.26 21.94
CA ALA A 547 14.30 -7.42 21.00
C ALA A 547 12.78 -7.64 21.10
N ILE A 548 12.04 -6.57 20.81
CA ILE A 548 10.59 -6.49 20.97
C ILE A 548 9.92 -6.28 19.61
N VAL A 549 8.93 -7.11 19.28
CA VAL A 549 8.06 -6.94 18.12
C VAL A 549 6.61 -6.87 18.62
N ARG A 550 5.90 -5.79 18.29
CA ARG A 550 4.61 -5.44 18.93
C ARG A 550 3.59 -4.79 17.98
N GLY A 551 2.47 -4.31 18.52
CA GLY A 551 1.34 -3.76 17.75
C GLY A 551 0.71 -4.79 16.82
N VAL A 552 0.66 -4.47 15.52
CA VAL A 552 0.18 -5.37 14.45
C VAL A 552 1.31 -5.79 13.48
N SER A 553 2.55 -5.77 13.95
CA SER A 553 3.73 -6.02 13.10
C SER A 553 3.77 -7.43 12.53
N LEU A 554 4.06 -7.55 11.23
CA LEU A 554 4.39 -8.84 10.59
C LEU A 554 5.90 -8.95 10.34
N ILE A 555 6.55 -10.04 10.75
CA ILE A 555 7.97 -10.30 10.46
C ILE A 555 8.07 -11.44 9.45
N ARG A 556 8.80 -11.23 8.34
CA ARG A 556 8.85 -12.15 7.20
C ARG A 556 10.24 -12.31 6.57
N GLY A 557 10.38 -13.35 5.76
CA GLY A 557 11.51 -13.55 4.86
C GLY A 557 12.79 -13.89 5.61
N GLN A 558 13.83 -13.07 5.45
CA GLN A 558 15.11 -13.19 6.16
C GLN A 558 15.37 -11.96 7.05
N ALA A 559 14.32 -11.39 7.65
CA ALA A 559 14.49 -10.37 8.68
C ALA A 559 15.17 -10.96 9.93
N THR A 560 16.06 -10.20 10.55
CA THR A 560 16.76 -10.54 11.80
C THR A 560 16.66 -9.35 12.75
N ILE A 561 16.02 -9.54 13.90
CA ILE A 561 15.74 -8.48 14.88
C ILE A 561 16.41 -8.90 16.21
N SER A 562 17.37 -8.12 16.70
CA SER A 562 18.34 -8.53 17.73
C SER A 562 18.74 -7.38 18.67
N GLY A 563 19.62 -7.67 19.63
CA GLY A 563 19.93 -6.78 20.75
C GLY A 563 18.65 -6.41 21.52
N ASN A 564 18.46 -5.12 21.83
CA ASN A 564 17.26 -4.57 22.47
C ASN A 564 16.43 -3.69 21.51
N ALA A 565 16.41 -4.01 20.21
CA ALA A 565 15.61 -3.28 19.22
C ALA A 565 14.10 -3.37 19.48
N VAL A 566 13.33 -2.41 18.97
CA VAL A 566 11.86 -2.37 19.04
C VAL A 566 11.27 -2.19 17.63
N VAL A 567 10.26 -2.98 17.28
CA VAL A 567 9.59 -2.94 15.97
C VAL A 567 8.08 -2.88 16.17
N ASN A 568 7.45 -1.84 15.61
CA ASN A 568 6.00 -1.59 15.71
C ASN A 568 5.46 -0.97 14.40
N THR A 569 5.04 -1.82 13.47
CA THR A 569 4.80 -1.47 12.05
C THR A 569 3.33 -1.57 11.65
N THR A 570 2.80 -0.56 10.96
CA THR A 570 1.38 -0.51 10.51
C THR A 570 1.19 -0.78 9.01
N PHE A 571 2.26 -0.72 8.22
CA PHE A 571 2.22 -0.98 6.79
C PHE A 571 3.22 -2.07 6.41
N ARG A 572 2.72 -3.14 5.77
CA ARG A 572 3.47 -4.33 5.32
C ARG A 572 4.28 -5.04 6.42
N GLY A 573 4.72 -6.26 6.13
CA GLY A 573 5.68 -6.94 6.97
C GLY A 573 7.12 -6.43 6.82
N VAL A 574 7.88 -6.40 7.91
CA VAL A 574 9.34 -6.28 7.84
C VAL A 574 9.88 -7.50 7.08
N GLY A 575 10.61 -7.26 5.99
CA GLY A 575 11.03 -8.32 5.06
C GLY A 575 10.02 -8.65 3.96
N ALA A 576 8.97 -7.82 3.75
CA ALA A 576 8.01 -8.01 2.66
C ALA A 576 8.58 -7.74 1.25
N PHE A 577 9.60 -6.90 1.12
CA PHE A 577 10.08 -6.39 -0.18
C PHE A 577 11.51 -6.83 -0.57
N GLN A 578 12.45 -6.93 0.38
CA GLN A 578 13.80 -7.52 0.17
C GLN A 578 14.06 -8.67 1.13
N SER A 579 14.95 -9.58 0.71
CA SER A 579 15.52 -10.62 1.56
C SER A 579 16.80 -10.12 2.25
N ARG A 580 16.81 -10.27 3.58
CA ARG A 580 17.75 -9.73 4.58
C ARG A 580 17.47 -8.27 4.95
N ILE A 581 16.95 -8.12 6.16
CA ILE A 581 16.73 -6.86 6.87
C ILE A 581 17.20 -7.09 8.31
N THR A 582 18.10 -6.28 8.85
CA THR A 582 18.73 -6.55 10.15
C THR A 582 18.59 -5.34 11.05
N VAL A 583 17.99 -5.53 12.22
CA VAL A 583 17.70 -4.44 13.18
C VAL A 583 18.26 -4.86 14.54
N SER A 584 19.21 -4.10 15.08
CA SER A 584 20.03 -4.48 16.23
C SER A 584 19.92 -3.46 17.38
N GLY A 585 20.42 -3.82 18.57
CA GLY A 585 20.17 -3.08 19.82
C GLY A 585 20.86 -1.71 19.90
N ASN A 586 20.20 -0.59 19.63
CA ASN A 586 18.88 -0.19 20.13
C ASN A 586 18.09 0.64 19.07
N ALA A 587 17.84 0.06 17.89
CA ALA A 587 16.99 0.70 16.88
C ALA A 587 15.50 0.54 17.21
N GLN A 588 14.71 1.61 17.10
CA GLN A 588 13.27 1.59 17.42
C GLN A 588 12.45 2.09 16.22
N ILE A 589 11.86 1.17 15.46
CA ILE A 589 11.14 1.47 14.22
C ILE A 589 9.65 1.43 14.50
N HIS A 590 8.99 2.58 14.39
CA HIS A 590 7.58 2.79 14.70
C HIS A 590 6.80 3.29 13.45
N GLY A 591 5.48 3.43 13.58
CA GLY A 591 4.49 3.25 12.49
C GLY A 591 4.69 3.90 11.11
N ASP A 592 3.99 3.29 10.16
CA ASP A 592 4.03 3.37 8.69
C ASP A 592 5.41 3.25 8.05
N ASN A 593 5.65 2.17 7.30
CA ASN A 593 7.01 1.80 6.93
C ASN A 593 7.09 0.91 5.68
N GLU A 594 7.86 1.33 4.67
CA GLU A 594 8.34 0.41 3.62
C GLU A 594 9.87 0.48 3.65
N LEU A 595 10.50 -0.59 4.14
CA LEU A 595 11.89 -0.60 4.56
C LEU A 595 12.68 -1.59 3.70
N TRP A 596 13.93 -1.24 3.36
CA TRP A 596 14.82 -2.12 2.61
C TRP A 596 16.23 -2.42 3.27
N PRO A 597 16.42 -2.54 4.61
CA PRO A 597 17.74 -2.32 5.22
C PRO A 597 18.32 -3.50 6.03
N THR A 598 19.44 -4.09 5.57
CA THR A 598 20.47 -4.68 6.46
C THR A 598 21.64 -3.68 6.50
N SER A 599 21.96 -3.00 7.60
CA SER A 599 21.40 -3.10 8.96
C SER A 599 21.13 -1.74 9.60
N ILE A 600 20.26 -1.72 10.62
CA ILE A 600 19.94 -0.56 11.46
C ILE A 600 20.28 -0.89 12.91
N ASN A 601 21.28 -0.20 13.47
CA ASN A 601 21.79 -0.48 14.82
C ASN A 601 21.32 0.51 15.90
N SER A 602 20.79 1.67 15.50
CA SER A 602 20.28 2.73 16.37
C SER A 602 19.37 3.69 15.60
N GLY A 603 18.87 4.74 16.25
CA GLY A 603 17.93 5.69 15.69
C GLY A 603 16.47 5.28 15.89
N VAL A 604 15.57 6.25 15.75
CA VAL A 604 14.12 6.02 15.73
C VAL A 604 13.57 6.40 14.37
N TRP A 605 12.87 5.46 13.74
CA TRP A 605 12.52 5.54 12.32
C TRP A 605 11.01 5.44 12.12
N TYR A 606 10.49 6.30 11.25
CA TYR A 606 9.11 6.38 10.82
C TYR A 606 9.07 6.63 9.31
N GLY A 607 8.08 6.13 8.60
CA GLY A 607 7.95 6.30 7.15
C GLY A 607 8.83 5.35 6.33
N PHE A 608 9.02 5.73 5.07
CA PHE A 608 9.93 5.04 4.15
C PHE A 608 11.39 5.20 4.60
N VAL A 609 12.19 4.13 4.54
CA VAL A 609 13.62 4.18 4.87
C VAL A 609 14.44 3.48 3.78
N ASP A 610 15.26 4.29 3.11
CA ASP A 610 16.25 3.90 2.12
C ASP A 610 17.68 4.31 2.55
N ASP A 611 18.66 4.05 1.70
CA ASP A 611 20.07 4.37 1.95
C ASP A 611 20.31 5.88 2.17
N ASN A 612 19.52 6.75 1.53
CA ASN A 612 19.57 8.20 1.72
C ASN A 612 19.04 8.58 3.12
N THR A 613 17.91 8.01 3.54
CA THR A 613 17.33 8.20 4.88
C THR A 613 18.29 7.69 5.97
N LEU A 614 18.88 6.51 5.80
CA LEU A 614 19.86 5.94 6.74
C LEU A 614 21.12 6.82 6.92
N SER A 615 21.65 7.33 5.81
CA SER A 615 22.90 8.12 5.83
C SER A 615 22.70 9.55 6.30
N SER A 616 21.64 10.24 5.86
CA SER A 616 21.49 11.69 6.02
C SER A 616 20.37 12.17 6.95
N HIS A 617 19.36 11.36 7.28
CA HIS A 617 18.19 11.87 8.00
C HIS A 617 18.43 12.00 9.51
N PRO A 618 18.04 13.12 10.17
CA PRO A 618 18.26 13.35 11.61
C PRO A 618 17.72 12.25 12.54
N MET A 619 16.69 11.51 12.12
CA MET A 619 16.13 10.33 12.80
C MET A 619 17.19 9.30 13.28
N ARG A 620 18.33 9.21 12.56
CA ARG A 620 19.46 8.33 12.93
C ARG A 620 20.09 8.65 14.30
N GLN A 621 19.90 9.87 14.81
CA GLN A 621 20.47 10.32 16.09
C GLN A 621 19.49 10.20 17.27
N LEU A 622 18.25 9.77 17.04
CA LEU A 622 17.25 9.64 18.09
C LEU A 622 17.52 8.41 18.97
N SER A 623 17.60 8.62 20.28
CA SER A 623 17.70 7.57 21.30
C SER A 623 16.36 7.18 21.92
N ALA A 624 15.30 7.94 21.66
CA ALA A 624 13.96 7.74 22.18
C ALA A 624 12.90 8.16 21.13
N PRO A 625 11.68 7.61 21.17
CA PRO A 625 10.63 7.94 20.20
C PRO A 625 10.19 9.40 20.21
N VAL A 626 9.82 9.91 19.03
CA VAL A 626 9.13 11.20 18.90
C VAL A 626 7.73 11.07 19.51
N ALA A 627 7.29 12.07 20.25
CA ALA A 627 5.94 12.12 20.80
C ALA A 627 4.90 12.13 19.66
N GLU A 628 3.95 11.20 19.73
CA GLU A 628 2.87 11.09 18.75
C GLU A 628 1.73 12.06 19.10
N VAL A 629 1.12 12.72 18.12
CA VAL A 629 -0.01 13.65 18.37
C VAL A 629 -1.26 12.91 18.88
N THR A 630 -1.36 11.60 18.62
CA THR A 630 -2.46 10.75 19.09
C THR A 630 -2.24 10.31 20.54
N ARG A 631 -3.23 10.53 21.41
CA ARG A 631 -3.21 10.07 22.80
C ARG A 631 -3.42 8.56 22.86
N ARG A 632 -2.50 7.82 23.50
CA ARG A 632 -2.73 6.40 23.85
C ARG A 632 -3.87 6.32 24.90
N PRO A 633 -4.91 5.50 24.68
CA PRO A 633 -5.95 5.26 25.68
C PRO A 633 -5.37 4.74 27.00
N SER A 634 -5.89 5.24 28.12
CA SER A 634 -5.70 4.65 29.45
C SER A 634 -6.65 3.48 29.68
N THR A 635 -6.41 2.68 30.73
CA THR A 635 -7.35 1.63 31.16
C THR A 635 -8.76 2.18 31.41
N ALA A 636 -8.86 3.42 31.93
CA ALA A 636 -10.15 4.10 32.13
C ALA A 636 -10.83 4.47 30.81
N ASP A 637 -10.09 4.90 29.78
CA ASP A 637 -10.64 5.17 28.45
C ASP A 637 -11.23 3.90 27.80
N LEU A 638 -10.63 2.73 28.05
CA LEU A 638 -11.04 1.44 27.52
C LEU A 638 -12.22 0.83 28.32
N ALA A 639 -12.20 0.98 29.65
CA ALA A 639 -13.23 0.48 30.55
C ALA A 639 -14.49 1.37 30.61
N ALA A 640 -14.39 2.64 30.20
CA ALA A 640 -15.53 3.55 30.15
C ALA A 640 -16.62 3.05 29.18
N VAL A 641 -17.81 2.80 29.73
CA VAL A 641 -19.04 2.54 28.96
C VAL A 641 -19.43 3.81 28.19
N ALA A 642 -20.15 3.67 27.08
CA ALA A 642 -20.80 4.82 26.47
C ALA A 642 -21.82 5.44 27.43
N PRO A 643 -21.88 6.77 27.60
CA PRO A 643 -23.05 7.39 28.24
C PRO A 643 -24.29 7.00 27.44
N ALA A 644 -25.39 6.68 28.14
CA ALA A 644 -26.64 6.33 27.48
C ALA A 644 -27.03 7.45 26.51
N SER A 645 -27.40 7.07 25.28
CA SER A 645 -27.65 8.02 24.20
C SER A 645 -28.83 8.94 24.52
N THR A 646 -28.55 10.13 25.04
CA THR A 646 -29.52 11.23 25.05
C THR A 646 -29.88 11.51 23.59
N PRO A 647 -31.16 11.42 23.19
CA PRO A 647 -31.55 11.77 21.83
C PRO A 647 -31.16 13.23 21.57
N ALA A 648 -30.64 13.52 20.38
CA ALA A 648 -30.33 14.89 20.01
C ALA A 648 -31.60 15.75 20.09
N PRO A 649 -31.54 16.97 20.63
CA PRO A 649 -32.73 17.81 20.75
C PRO A 649 -33.26 18.17 19.36
N THR A 650 -34.41 17.62 19.01
CA THR A 650 -35.11 17.90 17.75
C THR A 650 -35.42 19.39 17.67
N THR A 651 -34.84 20.11 16.71
CA THR A 651 -35.06 21.55 16.54
C THR A 651 -36.34 21.86 15.77
N GLU A 652 -37.42 21.13 16.08
CA GLU A 652 -38.78 21.45 15.65
C GLU A 652 -39.59 21.91 16.86
N PRO A 653 -40.28 23.07 16.80
CA PRO A 653 -41.04 23.59 17.93
C PRO A 653 -42.37 22.85 18.08
N THR A 654 -42.38 21.74 18.83
CA THR A 654 -43.62 21.04 19.22
C THR A 654 -44.43 21.91 20.16
N GLY A 655 -45.34 22.71 19.59
CA GLY A 655 -46.16 23.66 20.32
C GLY A 655 -47.36 23.04 21.03
N GLU A 656 -47.13 22.39 22.18
CA GLU A 656 -48.19 22.07 23.13
C GLU A 656 -47.68 22.14 24.58
N ALA A 657 -48.46 22.75 25.48
CA ALA A 657 -48.01 23.12 26.82
C ALA A 657 -48.82 22.40 27.92
N THR A 658 -48.16 21.51 28.66
CA THR A 658 -48.79 20.69 29.71
C THR A 658 -48.00 20.73 31.02
N THR A 659 -48.48 21.59 31.94
CA THR A 659 -48.41 21.55 33.43
C THR A 659 -47.12 21.17 34.19
N ALA A 660 -46.90 21.87 35.31
CA ALA A 660 -45.76 21.76 36.21
C ALA A 660 -45.70 20.45 37.05
N PRO A 661 -44.51 20.08 37.59
CA PRO A 661 -44.32 18.87 38.41
C PRO A 661 -44.59 19.09 39.91
N THR A 662 -44.77 17.97 40.64
CA THR A 662 -44.88 17.90 42.11
C THR A 662 -43.77 16.99 42.67
N ALA A 663 -43.29 17.28 43.88
CA ALA A 663 -42.32 16.46 44.64
C ALA A 663 -42.98 15.17 45.22
N GLU A 664 -42.33 14.20 45.88
CA GLU A 664 -41.22 14.22 46.86
C GLU A 664 -40.36 12.92 46.86
N PRO A 665 -39.21 12.86 47.56
CA PRO A 665 -38.33 11.69 47.64
C PRO A 665 -38.47 10.86 48.95
N THR A 666 -38.04 9.59 48.93
CA THR A 666 -37.93 8.70 50.12
C THR A 666 -36.62 7.88 50.08
N VAL A 667 -36.10 7.46 51.24
CA VAL A 667 -34.71 6.97 51.42
C VAL A 667 -34.61 5.74 52.34
N GLU A 668 -33.81 4.72 51.95
CA GLU A 668 -33.07 3.75 52.83
C GLU A 668 -33.86 2.83 53.83
N PRO A 669 -33.22 1.91 54.62
CA PRO A 669 -31.98 1.11 54.43
C PRO A 669 -32.10 -0.40 54.83
N THR A 670 -30.96 -1.13 54.88
CA THR A 670 -30.67 -2.37 55.69
C THR A 670 -31.30 -3.73 55.24
N ALA A 671 -30.75 -4.93 55.54
CA ALA A 671 -29.56 -5.35 56.32
C ALA A 671 -28.91 -6.68 55.83
N GLU A 672 -27.69 -6.97 56.31
CA GLU A 672 -26.95 -8.26 56.33
C GLU A 672 -27.44 -9.18 57.51
N PRO A 673 -26.90 -10.39 57.89
CA PRO A 673 -25.48 -10.87 57.79
C PRO A 673 -25.22 -12.41 57.62
N THR A 674 -23.92 -12.80 57.68
CA THR A 674 -23.34 -14.13 58.06
C THR A 674 -23.47 -15.34 57.09
N ALA A 675 -22.57 -16.34 57.05
CA ALA A 675 -21.35 -16.62 57.84
C ALA A 675 -20.25 -17.38 57.05
N GLU A 676 -19.00 -17.30 57.54
CA GLU A 676 -17.85 -18.17 57.23
C GLU A 676 -17.91 -19.48 58.09
N PRO A 677 -17.09 -20.57 57.90
CA PRO A 677 -15.61 -20.50 57.94
C PRO A 677 -14.77 -21.60 57.19
N SER A 678 -13.44 -21.51 57.37
CA SER A 678 -12.43 -22.61 57.50
C SER A 678 -11.53 -23.02 56.29
N SER A 679 -10.28 -23.38 56.62
CA SER A 679 -9.19 -23.86 55.74
C SER A 679 -8.02 -24.40 56.62
N PRO A 680 -6.88 -24.92 56.07
CA PRO A 680 -6.58 -25.39 54.71
C PRO A 680 -6.46 -26.95 54.68
N PRO A 681 -5.32 -27.70 54.76
CA PRO A 681 -3.87 -27.45 54.62
C PRO A 681 -3.07 -28.35 53.62
N ALA A 682 -1.85 -27.92 53.29
CA ALA A 682 -0.65 -28.71 52.92
C ALA A 682 -0.52 -29.47 51.57
N THR A 683 0.73 -29.53 51.09
CA THR A 683 1.21 -30.17 49.85
C THR A 683 2.40 -31.09 50.16
N PRO A 684 2.61 -32.22 49.44
CA PRO A 684 3.90 -32.93 49.42
C PRO A 684 4.68 -32.75 48.09
N ALA A 685 6.00 -32.90 48.16
CA ALA A 685 6.95 -32.71 47.05
C ALA A 685 7.29 -34.03 46.30
N PRO A 686 8.06 -34.00 45.17
CA PRO A 686 8.20 -35.15 44.26
C PRO A 686 9.32 -36.13 44.62
N ASN A 687 9.36 -37.28 43.92
CA ASN A 687 10.43 -38.29 43.97
C ASN A 687 10.69 -38.85 42.53
N PRO A 688 11.68 -39.74 42.25
CA PRO A 688 12.81 -39.33 41.41
C PRO A 688 12.98 -40.16 40.10
N ALA A 689 14.00 -39.82 39.31
CA ALA A 689 14.28 -40.41 38.01
C ALA A 689 15.18 -41.68 38.05
N PRO A 690 15.06 -42.58 37.06
CA PRO A 690 16.09 -43.56 36.70
C PRO A 690 17.18 -42.94 35.79
N THR A 691 18.30 -43.64 35.58
CA THR A 691 19.60 -43.02 35.21
C THR A 691 20.31 -43.60 33.97
N ASN A 692 21.10 -42.73 33.33
CA ASN A 692 22.31 -43.03 32.51
C ASN A 692 22.17 -43.80 31.17
N PRO A 693 23.22 -43.79 30.30
CA PRO A 693 24.47 -43.01 30.34
C PRO A 693 24.72 -42.11 29.12
N THR A 694 25.70 -41.21 29.21
CA THR A 694 26.22 -40.39 28.10
C THR A 694 27.40 -41.07 27.39
N PRO A 695 27.48 -41.03 26.04
CA PRO A 695 28.71 -41.19 25.28
C PRO A 695 29.27 -39.81 24.87
N THR A 696 30.46 -39.46 25.35
CA THR A 696 31.19 -38.25 24.92
C THR A 696 31.96 -38.49 23.63
N ASN A 697 32.01 -37.49 22.72
CA ASN A 697 33.15 -37.28 21.84
C ASN A 697 33.21 -35.80 21.35
N PRO A 698 34.41 -35.29 20.99
CA PRO A 698 34.63 -33.85 20.85
C PRO A 698 34.20 -33.27 19.49
N VAL A 699 33.91 -31.97 19.48
CA VAL A 699 33.67 -31.17 18.27
C VAL A 699 35.02 -30.88 17.58
N PRO A 700 35.22 -31.26 16.30
CA PRO A 700 36.40 -30.84 15.53
C PRO A 700 36.36 -29.35 15.19
N ALA A 701 37.53 -28.71 15.17
CA ALA A 701 37.66 -27.35 14.63
C ALA A 701 37.37 -27.32 13.10
N PRO A 702 36.86 -26.22 12.54
CA PRO A 702 36.53 -26.13 11.12
C PRO A 702 37.78 -26.23 10.24
N VAL A 703 37.80 -27.21 9.34
CA VAL A 703 38.83 -27.38 8.32
C VAL A 703 38.60 -26.39 7.18
N PRO A 704 39.64 -25.73 6.62
CA PRO A 704 39.48 -24.89 5.43
C PRO A 704 39.05 -25.73 4.22
N VAL A 705 37.98 -25.31 3.54
CA VAL A 705 37.52 -25.96 2.30
C VAL A 705 38.43 -25.54 1.14
N PRO A 706 39.06 -26.48 0.40
CA PRO A 706 39.91 -26.14 -0.74
C PRO A 706 39.07 -25.74 -1.97
N SER A 707 39.65 -24.90 -2.83
CA SER A 707 39.03 -24.48 -4.10
C SER A 707 38.96 -25.65 -5.11
N PRO A 708 37.79 -26.00 -5.65
CA PRO A 708 37.68 -27.02 -6.71
C PRO A 708 38.05 -26.45 -8.08
N GLN A 709 38.76 -27.25 -8.88
CA GLN A 709 38.94 -27.03 -10.32
C GLN A 709 37.84 -27.83 -11.08
N PRO A 710 37.24 -27.31 -12.17
CA PRO A 710 36.24 -28.04 -12.93
C PRO A 710 36.88 -29.18 -13.75
N ASP A 711 36.09 -30.23 -14.04
CA ASP A 711 36.56 -31.42 -14.74
C ASP A 711 35.58 -31.86 -15.86
N ALA A 712 36.13 -32.51 -16.89
CA ALA A 712 35.49 -33.22 -18.00
C ALA A 712 34.01 -32.91 -18.36
N GLY A 713 33.70 -31.69 -18.82
CA GLY A 713 32.38 -31.39 -19.43
C GLY A 713 32.09 -29.91 -19.68
N ASP A 714 32.76 -29.02 -18.95
CA ASP A 714 32.60 -27.57 -19.08
C ASP A 714 33.27 -26.99 -20.35
N PRO A 715 32.55 -26.22 -21.19
CA PRO A 715 33.13 -25.53 -22.34
C PRO A 715 34.28 -24.58 -22.02
N VAL A 716 35.32 -24.63 -22.86
CA VAL A 716 36.54 -23.83 -22.73
C VAL A 716 36.24 -22.35 -22.92
N VAL A 717 36.85 -21.50 -22.09
CA VAL A 717 36.76 -20.04 -22.21
C VAL A 717 37.22 -19.59 -23.60
N GLY A 718 36.36 -18.82 -24.29
CA GLY A 718 36.51 -18.42 -25.69
C GLY A 718 35.51 -19.11 -26.64
N SER A 719 34.83 -20.17 -26.20
CA SER A 719 33.76 -20.83 -26.96
C SER A 719 32.45 -20.01 -26.97
N THR A 720 31.68 -20.15 -28.05
CA THR A 720 30.24 -19.91 -28.05
C THR A 720 29.56 -21.07 -27.34
N VAL A 721 28.61 -20.77 -26.46
CA VAL A 721 27.86 -21.75 -25.66
C VAL A 721 26.38 -21.41 -25.57
N THR A 722 25.57 -22.42 -25.30
CA THR A 722 24.21 -22.27 -24.75
C THR A 722 24.19 -22.74 -23.29
N VAL A 723 23.53 -21.98 -22.41
CA VAL A 723 23.38 -22.31 -20.98
C VAL A 723 21.96 -22.83 -20.72
N ALA A 724 21.78 -24.15 -20.60
CA ALA A 724 20.48 -24.79 -20.40
C ALA A 724 20.15 -25.00 -18.91
N SER A 725 18.88 -24.86 -18.54
CA SER A 725 18.41 -25.05 -17.16
C SER A 725 18.48 -26.53 -16.74
N TYR A 726 18.89 -26.80 -15.50
CA TYR A 726 18.98 -28.17 -14.99
C TYR A 726 17.60 -28.81 -14.76
N ASN A 727 16.63 -28.06 -14.21
CA ASN A 727 15.27 -28.54 -13.91
C ASN A 727 14.22 -28.25 -14.99
N TYR A 728 14.56 -27.44 -15.99
CA TYR A 728 13.79 -27.27 -17.23
C TYR A 728 14.72 -27.49 -18.43
N PRO A 729 15.14 -28.74 -18.74
CA PRO A 729 16.16 -29.01 -19.76
C PRO A 729 15.76 -28.57 -21.17
N GLU A 730 14.47 -28.38 -21.43
CA GLU A 730 13.97 -27.82 -22.68
C GLU A 730 14.24 -26.31 -22.80
N ARG A 731 14.68 -25.64 -21.73
CA ARG A 731 14.88 -24.19 -21.67
C ARG A 731 16.34 -23.79 -21.56
N SER A 732 16.65 -22.62 -22.12
CA SER A 732 18.01 -22.07 -22.10
C SER A 732 18.02 -20.57 -21.85
N VAL A 733 19.12 -20.07 -21.31
CA VAL A 733 19.36 -18.65 -21.04
C VAL A 733 19.43 -17.86 -22.35
N ARG A 734 18.56 -16.87 -22.49
CA ARG A 734 18.60 -15.86 -23.55
C ARG A 734 18.41 -14.46 -23.00
N HIS A 735 18.81 -13.46 -23.77
CA HIS A 735 18.31 -12.10 -23.57
C HIS A 735 17.06 -11.85 -24.42
N GLN A 736 16.15 -11.02 -23.93
CA GLN A 736 15.06 -10.48 -24.72
C GLN A 736 14.70 -9.11 -24.18
N HIS A 737 14.64 -8.09 -25.04
CA HIS A 737 14.40 -6.69 -24.63
C HIS A 737 15.34 -6.25 -23.49
N TYR A 738 16.61 -6.65 -23.56
CA TYR A 738 17.66 -6.43 -22.55
C TYR A 738 17.44 -7.10 -21.18
N VAL A 739 16.48 -8.01 -21.04
CA VAL A 739 16.25 -8.82 -19.82
C VAL A 739 16.78 -10.23 -20.02
N GLY A 740 17.51 -10.77 -19.04
CA GLY A 740 17.89 -12.19 -19.01
C GLY A 740 16.70 -13.07 -18.63
N ARG A 741 16.44 -14.12 -19.41
CA ARG A 741 15.28 -15.02 -19.25
C ARG A 741 15.60 -16.45 -19.70
N ILE A 742 14.68 -17.38 -19.43
CA ILE A 742 14.69 -18.74 -19.97
C ILE A 742 13.38 -19.10 -20.69
N ASP A 743 13.46 -19.51 -21.95
CA ASP A 743 12.34 -20.13 -22.67
C ASP A 743 12.82 -21.32 -23.53
N ALA A 744 11.93 -21.94 -24.30
CA ALA A 744 12.16 -23.25 -24.92
C ALA A 744 12.45 -23.24 -26.45
N THR A 745 12.26 -22.10 -27.13
CA THR A 745 12.25 -22.04 -28.60
C THR A 745 13.48 -21.32 -29.13
N ARG A 746 14.51 -22.05 -29.59
CA ARG A 746 15.72 -21.45 -30.18
C ARG A 746 15.48 -20.94 -31.59
N ASP A 747 14.86 -19.77 -31.69
CA ASP A 747 14.41 -19.08 -32.92
C ASP A 747 15.40 -18.03 -33.45
N SER A 748 16.53 -17.83 -32.76
CA SER A 748 17.39 -16.66 -32.86
C SER A 748 18.78 -16.93 -32.28
N GLU A 749 19.69 -15.95 -32.33
CA GLU A 749 21.02 -16.02 -31.70
C GLU A 749 21.02 -15.55 -30.23
N ASP A 750 19.88 -15.08 -29.69
CA ASP A 750 19.77 -14.50 -28.34
C ASP A 750 20.19 -15.43 -27.18
N TRP A 751 20.27 -16.72 -27.48
CA TRP A 751 20.57 -17.86 -26.61
C TRP A 751 22.06 -18.21 -26.58
N GLN A 752 22.83 -17.65 -27.52
CA GLN A 752 24.23 -17.95 -27.74
C GLN A 752 25.10 -16.92 -27.04
N TRP A 753 26.03 -17.42 -26.22
CA TRP A 753 26.90 -16.62 -25.38
C TRP A 753 28.35 -16.97 -25.66
N LYS A 754 29.23 -16.00 -25.85
CA LYS A 754 30.68 -16.28 -25.74
C LYS A 754 31.01 -16.32 -24.25
N LYS A 755 31.47 -17.48 -23.78
CA LYS A 755 31.94 -17.65 -22.40
C LYS A 755 33.37 -17.13 -22.33
N VAL A 756 33.53 -15.88 -21.88
CA VAL A 756 34.86 -15.23 -21.78
C VAL A 756 35.38 -15.24 -20.34
N THR A 757 36.67 -14.95 -20.16
CA THR A 757 37.26 -14.72 -18.83
C THR A 757 36.50 -13.59 -18.12
N GLY A 758 36.29 -13.74 -16.81
CA GLY A 758 35.62 -12.72 -15.98
C GLY A 758 36.18 -11.32 -16.21
N LEU A 759 35.31 -10.36 -16.54
CA LEU A 759 35.70 -8.98 -16.85
C LEU A 759 36.37 -8.24 -15.67
N ALA A 760 36.11 -8.68 -14.43
CA ALA A 760 36.79 -8.18 -13.24
C ALA A 760 37.69 -9.27 -12.62
N PRO A 761 38.83 -8.88 -12.02
CA PRO A 761 39.71 -9.83 -11.34
C PRO A 761 39.04 -10.43 -10.10
N GLY A 762 38.61 -11.68 -10.23
CA GLY A 762 38.58 -12.65 -9.14
C GLY A 762 39.78 -13.59 -9.22
N GLY A 763 39.76 -14.66 -8.42
CA GLY A 763 40.70 -15.78 -8.59
C GLY A 763 40.41 -16.58 -9.88
N GLY A 764 41.27 -17.54 -10.20
CA GLY A 764 41.04 -18.47 -11.31
C GLY A 764 39.67 -19.17 -11.18
N GLY A 765 38.92 -19.25 -12.28
CA GLY A 765 37.55 -19.78 -12.31
C GLY A 765 36.43 -18.74 -12.49
N THR A 766 36.75 -17.45 -12.59
CA THR A 766 35.75 -16.42 -12.93
C THR A 766 35.49 -16.29 -14.44
N VAL A 767 34.22 -16.20 -14.82
CA VAL A 767 33.73 -16.11 -16.21
C VAL A 767 32.73 -14.96 -16.39
N SER A 768 32.56 -14.52 -17.63
CA SER A 768 31.52 -13.58 -18.06
C SER A 768 30.87 -14.11 -19.35
N PHE A 769 29.57 -13.84 -19.53
CA PHE A 769 28.82 -14.27 -20.72
C PHE A 769 28.54 -13.06 -21.62
N GLU A 770 29.28 -12.94 -22.71
CA GLU A 770 29.05 -11.95 -23.78
C GLU A 770 27.97 -12.48 -24.73
N SER A 771 27.05 -11.63 -25.20
CA SER A 771 26.09 -12.03 -26.24
C SER A 771 26.80 -12.21 -27.59
N VAL A 772 26.47 -13.28 -28.34
CA VAL A 772 26.98 -13.47 -29.70
C VAL A 772 26.43 -12.41 -30.66
N ASN A 773 25.12 -12.16 -30.62
CA ASN A 773 24.46 -11.21 -31.53
C ASN A 773 24.51 -9.74 -31.06
N PHE A 774 24.90 -9.48 -29.81
CA PHE A 774 25.24 -8.13 -29.32
C PHE A 774 26.67 -8.10 -28.73
N PRO A 775 27.72 -8.12 -29.59
CA PRO A 775 29.10 -8.04 -29.12
C PRO A 775 29.36 -6.83 -28.23
N GLY A 776 30.15 -7.04 -27.16
CA GLY A 776 30.38 -6.06 -26.10
C GLY A 776 29.21 -5.89 -25.11
N TYR A 777 28.10 -6.63 -25.25
CA TYR A 777 27.05 -6.73 -24.23
C TYR A 777 27.15 -8.04 -23.46
N PHE A 778 26.86 -8.00 -22.15
CA PHE A 778 27.06 -9.11 -21.22
C PHE A 778 25.81 -9.37 -20.37
N LEU A 779 25.69 -10.58 -19.79
CA LEU A 779 24.79 -10.81 -18.65
C LEU A 779 25.34 -10.09 -17.42
N VAL A 780 24.58 -9.14 -16.88
CA VAL A 780 24.97 -8.27 -15.76
C VAL A 780 23.92 -8.31 -14.65
N ALA A 781 24.37 -8.47 -13.41
CA ALA A 781 23.57 -8.32 -12.20
C ALA A 781 23.26 -6.84 -11.91
N VAL A 782 22.01 -6.43 -12.12
CA VAL A 782 21.53 -5.07 -11.86
C VAL A 782 20.70 -5.08 -10.58
N GLY A 783 21.38 -5.04 -9.44
CA GLY A 783 20.79 -5.33 -8.14
C GLY A 783 20.56 -6.83 -7.99
N ARG A 784 19.32 -7.29 -8.17
CA ARG A 784 18.99 -8.73 -8.26
C ARG A 784 18.63 -9.20 -9.66
N ASP A 785 18.22 -8.29 -10.54
CA ASP A 785 17.72 -8.63 -11.88
C ASP A 785 18.92 -8.89 -12.81
N VAL A 786 18.87 -9.92 -13.64
CA VAL A 786 19.92 -10.15 -14.66
C VAL A 786 19.47 -9.54 -15.98
N LYS A 787 20.33 -8.70 -16.56
CA LYS A 787 20.06 -7.94 -17.78
C LYS A 787 21.18 -8.12 -18.79
N LEU A 788 20.87 -7.91 -20.07
CA LEU A 788 21.88 -7.71 -21.09
C LEU A 788 22.26 -6.22 -21.10
N LEU A 789 23.51 -5.88 -20.77
CA LEU A 789 24.00 -4.49 -20.80
C LEU A 789 25.35 -4.40 -21.52
N ARG A 790 25.58 -3.28 -22.21
CA ARG A 790 26.86 -2.98 -22.87
C ARG A 790 27.95 -2.68 -21.84
N ASN A 791 29.13 -3.24 -22.02
CA ASN A 791 30.29 -2.92 -21.21
C ASN A 791 30.65 -1.42 -21.38
N ASP A 792 30.67 -0.71 -20.25
CA ASP A 792 31.01 0.71 -20.12
C ASP A 792 32.47 0.93 -19.70
N GLY A 793 33.24 -0.14 -19.48
CA GLY A 793 34.63 -0.12 -19.02
C GLY A 793 34.80 0.12 -17.52
N THR A 794 33.72 0.26 -16.74
CA THR A 794 33.81 0.51 -15.30
C THR A 794 34.09 -0.77 -14.51
N THR A 795 34.81 -0.62 -13.40
CA THR A 795 35.02 -1.71 -12.43
C THR A 795 33.72 -2.20 -11.79
N GLY A 796 32.70 -1.32 -11.69
CA GLY A 796 31.36 -1.66 -11.24
C GLY A 796 30.65 -2.62 -12.21
N PHE A 797 30.58 -2.25 -13.50
CA PHE A 797 30.06 -3.13 -14.55
C PHE A 797 30.81 -4.46 -14.57
N ALA A 798 32.15 -4.40 -14.61
CA ALA A 798 32.99 -5.58 -14.71
C ALA A 798 32.73 -6.58 -13.58
N ARG A 799 32.57 -6.13 -12.33
CA ARG A 799 32.22 -7.00 -11.20
C ARG A 799 30.79 -7.56 -11.30
N SER A 800 29.81 -6.75 -11.73
CA SER A 800 28.43 -7.20 -11.88
C SER A 800 28.20 -8.13 -13.08
N ALA A 801 29.09 -8.10 -14.07
CA ALA A 801 29.10 -8.99 -15.23
C ALA A 801 29.97 -10.25 -15.04
N THR A 802 30.66 -10.38 -13.89
CA THR A 802 31.57 -11.49 -13.60
C THR A 802 30.96 -12.45 -12.58
N PHE A 803 31.13 -13.75 -12.83
CA PHE A 803 30.67 -14.82 -11.97
C PHE A 803 31.80 -15.80 -11.67
N THR A 804 31.96 -16.20 -10.41
CA THR A 804 32.76 -17.38 -10.04
C THR A 804 31.99 -18.63 -10.45
N GLN A 805 32.60 -19.46 -11.29
CA GLN A 805 32.01 -20.75 -11.65
C GLN A 805 32.31 -21.78 -10.55
N VAL A 806 31.28 -22.52 -10.12
CA VAL A 806 31.39 -23.62 -9.15
C VAL A 806 30.58 -24.83 -9.60
N ASN A 807 30.82 -25.99 -9.00
CA ASN A 807 30.02 -27.19 -9.22
C ASN A 807 28.53 -26.92 -8.91
N GLY A 808 27.65 -27.52 -9.70
CA GLY A 808 26.22 -27.24 -9.68
C GLY A 808 25.58 -27.52 -8.32
N LEU A 809 24.80 -26.56 -7.82
CA LEU A 809 24.27 -26.63 -6.46
C LEU A 809 23.25 -27.78 -6.27
N ALA A 810 22.55 -28.23 -7.32
CA ALA A 810 21.67 -29.40 -7.27
C ALA A 810 22.31 -30.69 -7.78
N ASP A 811 23.37 -30.59 -8.58
CA ASP A 811 24.08 -31.70 -9.22
C ASP A 811 25.52 -31.26 -9.48
N ALA A 812 26.48 -31.90 -8.82
CA ALA A 812 27.90 -31.54 -8.88
C ALA A 812 28.56 -31.83 -10.25
N SER A 813 27.88 -32.55 -11.15
CA SER A 813 28.30 -32.74 -12.56
C SER A 813 27.85 -31.62 -13.50
N ALA A 814 26.97 -30.73 -13.01
CA ALA A 814 26.55 -29.50 -13.69
C ALA A 814 27.27 -28.27 -13.08
N LEU A 815 26.88 -27.06 -13.46
CA LEU A 815 27.53 -25.81 -13.03
C LEU A 815 26.57 -24.81 -12.39
N SER A 816 27.10 -24.00 -11.48
CA SER A 816 26.43 -22.83 -10.90
C SER A 816 27.36 -21.61 -10.92
N PHE A 817 26.79 -20.42 -11.04
CA PHE A 817 27.55 -19.18 -11.25
C PHE A 817 27.28 -18.19 -10.12
N GLU A 818 28.21 -18.09 -9.17
CA GLU A 818 28.15 -17.14 -8.05
C GLU A 818 28.55 -15.73 -8.52
N SER A 819 27.81 -14.68 -8.19
CA SER A 819 28.13 -13.33 -8.66
C SER A 819 29.30 -12.68 -7.90
N LEU A 820 30.31 -12.19 -8.62
CA LEU A 820 31.46 -11.50 -8.02
C LEU A 820 31.07 -10.13 -7.40
N ALA A 821 29.97 -9.51 -7.86
CA ALA A 821 29.39 -8.34 -7.23
C ALA A 821 28.56 -8.65 -5.97
N ALA A 822 28.06 -9.88 -5.82
CA ALA A 822 27.23 -10.29 -4.69
C ALA A 822 27.52 -11.74 -4.24
N PRO A 823 28.65 -11.99 -3.56
CA PRO A 823 28.99 -13.31 -3.01
C PRO A 823 27.86 -13.90 -2.14
N GLY A 824 27.72 -15.21 -2.17
CA GLY A 824 26.58 -15.95 -1.61
C GLY A 824 25.29 -15.86 -2.44
N ARG A 825 25.34 -15.30 -3.66
CA ARG A 825 24.22 -15.25 -4.62
C ARG A 825 24.62 -15.82 -5.97
N TYR A 826 23.68 -16.54 -6.59
CA TYR A 826 23.91 -17.28 -7.83
C TYR A 826 22.97 -16.85 -8.93
N LEU A 827 23.45 -16.90 -10.18
CA LEU A 827 22.62 -16.83 -11.38
C LEU A 827 21.62 -18.00 -11.37
N ARG A 828 20.33 -17.67 -11.29
CA ARG A 828 19.23 -18.63 -11.28
C ARG A 828 18.02 -18.10 -12.05
N HIS A 829 17.13 -18.97 -12.52
CA HIS A 829 15.82 -18.54 -13.00
C HIS A 829 14.80 -18.43 -11.85
N TYR A 830 13.70 -17.72 -12.09
CA TYR A 830 12.51 -17.73 -11.23
C TYR A 830 11.28 -17.42 -12.09
N GLY A 831 10.40 -18.42 -12.24
CA GLY A 831 9.48 -18.44 -13.37
C GLY A 831 10.28 -18.49 -14.66
N PHE A 832 10.22 -17.44 -15.48
CA PHE A 832 11.01 -17.35 -16.72
C PHE A 832 12.11 -16.28 -16.70
N GLN A 833 12.23 -15.45 -15.66
CA GLN A 833 13.27 -14.40 -15.61
C GLN A 833 14.51 -14.84 -14.84
N LEU A 834 15.68 -14.27 -15.17
CA LEU A 834 16.95 -14.53 -14.51
C LEU A 834 17.26 -13.52 -13.41
N TYR A 835 17.82 -14.03 -12.31
CA TYR A 835 18.16 -13.26 -11.12
C TYR A 835 19.50 -13.72 -10.54
N VAL A 836 20.15 -12.82 -9.79
CA VAL A 836 21.26 -13.13 -8.88
C VAL A 836 20.72 -13.12 -7.45
N ASP A 837 20.55 -14.31 -6.89
CA ASP A 837 19.83 -14.54 -5.63
C ASP A 837 20.53 -15.56 -4.73
N PRO A 838 20.35 -15.48 -3.39
CA PRO A 838 20.75 -16.53 -2.47
C PRO A 838 19.97 -17.82 -2.71
N VAL A 839 20.63 -18.97 -2.52
CA VAL A 839 20.09 -20.28 -2.88
C VAL A 839 20.07 -21.21 -1.66
N PHE A 840 18.86 -21.61 -1.21
CA PHE A 840 18.69 -22.36 0.05
C PHE A 840 17.79 -23.61 -0.05
N THR A 841 16.81 -23.64 -0.96
CA THR A 841 15.89 -24.79 -1.11
C THR A 841 16.37 -25.74 -2.22
N PRO A 842 15.93 -27.01 -2.25
CA PRO A 842 16.25 -27.92 -3.36
C PRO A 842 15.83 -27.37 -4.72
N VAL A 843 14.65 -26.74 -4.80
CA VAL A 843 14.16 -26.08 -6.02
C VAL A 843 15.08 -24.92 -6.41
N ALA A 844 15.41 -24.01 -5.50
CA ALA A 844 16.31 -22.90 -5.80
C ALA A 844 17.73 -23.35 -6.18
N ARG A 845 18.20 -24.50 -5.67
CA ARG A 845 19.46 -25.13 -6.11
C ARG A 845 19.35 -25.61 -7.54
N ALA A 846 18.22 -26.24 -7.90
CA ALA A 846 17.96 -26.69 -9.26
C ALA A 846 17.77 -25.52 -10.24
N ASP A 847 17.12 -24.43 -9.82
CA ASP A 847 16.96 -23.19 -10.60
C ASP A 847 18.29 -22.47 -10.88
N ALA A 848 19.28 -22.70 -10.02
CA ALA A 848 20.62 -22.12 -10.07
C ALA A 848 21.67 -23.05 -10.70
N THR A 849 21.26 -24.25 -11.13
CA THR A 849 22.12 -25.26 -11.73
C THR A 849 21.90 -25.29 -13.23
N TRP A 850 22.98 -25.38 -14.00
CA TRP A 850 23.00 -25.16 -15.44
C TRP A 850 23.87 -26.20 -16.14
N ARG A 851 23.42 -26.66 -17.31
CA ARG A 851 24.22 -27.42 -18.27
C ARG A 851 24.70 -26.47 -19.35
N VAL A 852 26.00 -26.17 -19.37
CA VAL A 852 26.62 -25.36 -20.43
C VAL A 852 27.05 -26.30 -21.55
N MET A 853 26.70 -25.98 -22.79
CA MET A 853 26.97 -26.78 -23.98
C MET A 853 27.54 -25.89 -25.07
N ASN A 854 28.45 -26.42 -25.90
CA ASN A 854 28.82 -25.78 -27.18
C ASN A 854 27.65 -25.84 -28.17
#